data_AF-A0A5D2BX35-F1
#
_entry.id   AF-A0A5D2BX35-F1
#
_cell.length_a   1.000
_cell.length_b   1.000
_cell.length_c   1.000
_cell.angle_alpha   90.00
_cell.angle_beta   90.00
_cell.angle_gamma   90.00
#
_symmetry.space_group_name_H-M   'P 1'
#
loop_
_entity.id
_entity.type
_entity.pdbx_description
1 polymer ?
#
loop_
_entity_poly.entity_id
_entity_poly.type
_entity_poly.pdbx_seq_one_letter_code
_entity_poly.pdbx_strand_id
1 'polypeptide(L)'
;MARRLAGFLVLLLVVSICEAAFLFQPISDSHRSAALELFTPDHGSFKSLEETYEALRTFQILGIEKKPDLTATACRSISETVGSSSSTAKDLFYALKANSIAECKIDKKASKGIISRLNAAVSGASSLLDFYYSVGGLVLIKDQSSEADVHLADAEGVFRSVKAFSQSDGRWRYSSNNPESSAFAAGIALETLAGIVSLASSEIDQSLISTLKNDIIKLFDSIEKYDDGALYFDDKLVDGHEYQGPLSTTSSVLRGLTAFAAVTAENLNLPGDKMVGLAKFFLGICVPGDAKDFFNQIDSLACLESNRVSIPLILSFPSTVLSLTRKDSLKVGVSTVLGSEVPSLTVKLVGAFSSGSKDASLVESQELNFDKASGLHILNGLPKSIDVGSYTFVFEVVLHEPEHEEVYFMGSQTKVPISVTGLIKVENSEIAVLDSDLGSIESQKKLDLAGKNAISLSANHLQKLRLSFQLTTPHGRSFKPHQAFLKLRHESKVEHIFVVGNSGKQFEIVLNFLGLVEKFFYLSGKYDMELTIGDAAMENSLLVAIGHIELDLPEAPEKAPRPPPQPVDPYSRYGPKAEITHIFRAPEKRPPQELSLAFLGLTILPLLGFLIGLLRLGVNLKNFPTKPVPATFAVLFHVGIGAVLLLYVFFWVKLDLFQTLKLLGFLGVFLVFVGHRILSHLAAASAKLKSA
;
A
#
# COMPACT_ATOMS: atom_id res chain seq x y z
N MET A 1 9.32 17.11 -0.37
CA MET A 1 8.26 16.11 -0.61
C MET A 1 8.79 14.73 -1.02
N ALA A 2 9.82 14.60 -1.87
CA ALA A 2 10.33 13.29 -2.30
C ALA A 2 10.97 12.41 -1.20
N ARG A 3 11.52 13.00 -0.13
CA ARG A 3 12.12 12.24 1.00
C ARG A 3 11.09 11.58 1.94
N ARG A 4 9.83 12.02 1.94
CA ARG A 4 8.77 11.42 2.77
C ARG A 4 8.06 10.25 2.07
N LEU A 5 8.09 10.17 0.74
CA LEU A 5 7.54 9.03 -0.01
C LEU A 5 8.44 7.79 0.05
N ALA A 6 9.77 7.96 0.13
CA ALA A 6 10.69 6.83 0.22
C ALA A 6 10.55 6.05 1.56
N GLY A 7 10.25 6.76 2.66
CA GLY A 7 9.95 6.11 3.94
C GLY A 7 8.61 5.35 3.94
N PHE A 8 7.65 5.80 3.13
CA PHE A 8 6.34 5.15 2.99
C PHE A 8 6.39 3.88 2.13
N LEU A 9 7.24 3.85 1.10
CA LEU A 9 7.42 2.67 0.25
C LEU A 9 8.18 1.53 0.94
N VAL A 10 9.11 1.86 1.85
CA VAL A 10 9.80 0.85 2.67
C VAL A 10 8.85 0.26 3.72
N LEU A 11 7.90 1.04 4.23
CA LEU A 11 6.87 0.53 5.15
C LEU A 11 5.90 -0.43 4.43
N LEU A 12 5.51 -0.13 3.19
CA LEU A 12 4.58 -0.96 2.40
C LEU A 12 5.20 -2.30 1.93
N LEU A 13 6.52 -2.37 1.79
CA LEU A 13 7.21 -3.62 1.41
C LEU A 13 7.49 -4.56 2.60
N VAL A 14 7.43 -4.07 3.84
CA VAL A 14 7.55 -4.91 5.05
C VAL A 14 6.23 -5.60 5.40
N VAL A 15 5.10 -5.15 4.86
CA VAL A 15 3.78 -5.74 5.16
C VAL A 15 3.46 -6.95 4.27
N SER A 16 4.19 -7.20 3.18
CA SER A 16 3.84 -8.24 2.20
C SER A 16 4.63 -9.57 2.32
N ILE A 17 5.44 -9.77 3.37
CA ILE A 17 6.21 -11.02 3.60
C ILE A 17 5.91 -11.67 4.97
N CYS A 18 5.05 -11.08 5.78
CA CYS A 18 4.54 -11.76 6.98
C CYS A 18 3.11 -12.23 6.73
N GLU A 19 2.93 -13.47 6.27
CA GLU A 19 1.91 -14.33 6.88
C GLU A 19 2.36 -14.62 8.32
N ALA A 20 2.49 -13.57 9.13
CA ALA A 20 2.59 -13.73 10.56
C ALA A 20 1.18 -14.12 10.97
N ALA A 21 0.97 -15.41 11.24
CA ALA A 21 -0.26 -15.78 11.91
C ALA A 21 -0.39 -14.91 13.16
N PHE A 22 -1.53 -14.25 13.27
CA PHE A 22 -1.83 -13.40 14.40
C PHE A 22 -1.79 -14.26 15.67
N LEU A 23 -0.71 -14.11 16.43
CA LEU A 23 -0.60 -14.68 17.75
C LEU A 23 -1.30 -13.70 18.68
N PHE A 24 -2.51 -14.06 19.09
CA PHE A 24 -3.28 -13.29 20.04
C PHE A 24 -2.52 -13.28 21.38
N GLN A 25 -1.93 -12.14 21.70
CA GLN A 25 -1.34 -11.91 23.02
C GLN A 25 -2.33 -11.11 23.85
N PRO A 26 -2.46 -11.40 25.16
CA PRO A 26 -3.22 -10.54 26.06
C PRO A 26 -2.62 -9.14 26.10
N ILE A 27 -3.37 -8.20 26.68
CA ILE A 27 -2.91 -6.83 26.86
C ILE A 27 -1.52 -6.78 27.50
N SER A 28 -0.65 -5.94 26.93
CA SER A 28 0.77 -5.82 27.29
C SER A 28 1.17 -4.38 27.61
N ASP A 29 2.41 -4.16 28.04
CA ASP A 29 2.94 -2.83 28.35
C ASP A 29 2.98 -1.87 27.14
N SER A 30 2.94 -2.41 25.92
CA SER A 30 2.80 -1.59 24.71
C SER A 30 1.44 -0.88 24.68
N HIS A 31 0.37 -1.54 25.14
CA HIS A 31 -0.95 -0.93 25.24
C HIS A 31 -0.97 0.16 26.31
N ARG A 32 -0.29 -0.05 27.45
CA ARG A 32 -0.17 0.98 28.50
C ARG A 32 0.57 2.22 27.97
N SER A 33 1.64 2.00 27.20
CA SER A 33 2.42 3.07 26.57
C SER A 33 1.60 3.82 25.52
N ALA A 34 0.89 3.10 24.66
CA ALA A 34 0.03 3.68 23.63
C ALA A 34 -1.13 4.48 24.22
N ALA A 35 -1.74 4.00 25.32
CA ALA A 35 -2.80 4.74 26.02
C ALA A 35 -2.32 6.13 26.47
N LEU A 36 -1.09 6.24 26.97
CA LEU A 36 -0.51 7.52 27.40
C LEU A 36 -0.19 8.46 26.23
N GLU A 37 0.14 7.91 25.05
CA GLU A 37 0.42 8.68 23.85
C GLU A 37 -0.87 9.18 23.18
N LEU A 38 -1.84 8.28 22.99
CA LEU A 38 -3.11 8.57 22.33
C LEU A 38 -4.00 9.50 23.16
N PHE A 39 -4.06 9.30 24.49
CA PHE A 39 -4.82 10.16 25.40
C PHE A 39 -3.95 11.23 26.04
N THR A 40 -3.34 12.08 25.21
CA THR A 40 -2.59 13.25 25.68
C THR A 40 -3.52 14.45 25.87
N PRO A 41 -3.71 14.96 27.10
CA PRO A 41 -4.57 16.12 27.35
C PRO A 41 -3.95 17.41 26.79
N ASP A 42 -4.76 18.27 26.20
CA ASP A 42 -4.36 19.60 25.74
C ASP A 42 -4.56 20.60 26.87
N HIS A 43 -3.49 21.29 27.28
CA HIS A 43 -3.48 22.21 28.41
C HIS A 43 -4.10 21.65 29.72
N GLY A 44 -4.03 20.34 29.94
CA GLY A 44 -4.55 19.66 31.13
C GLY A 44 -6.01 19.20 31.07
N SER A 45 -6.69 19.39 29.93
CA SER A 45 -8.06 18.92 29.66
C SER A 45 -8.16 18.12 28.36
N PHE A 46 -9.17 17.26 28.24
CA PHE A 46 -9.58 16.66 26.97
C PHE A 46 -10.62 17.54 26.26
N LYS A 47 -10.84 17.33 24.96
CA LYS A 47 -11.71 18.19 24.13
C LYS A 47 -13.17 18.07 24.49
N SER A 48 -13.58 16.95 25.06
CA SER A 48 -14.96 16.68 25.45
C SER A 48 -15.06 15.78 26.69
N LEU A 49 -16.25 15.74 27.30
CA LEU A 49 -16.54 14.80 28.39
C LEU A 49 -16.57 13.34 27.91
N GLU A 50 -16.88 13.12 26.63
CA GLU A 50 -16.79 11.80 26.00
C GLU A 50 -15.34 11.32 25.98
N GLU A 51 -14.43 12.11 25.39
CA GLU A 51 -12.99 11.80 25.36
C GLU A 51 -12.40 11.69 26.79
N THR A 52 -12.90 12.51 27.73
CA THR A 52 -12.52 12.43 29.14
C THR A 52 -12.90 11.07 29.75
N TYR A 53 -14.12 10.60 29.51
CA TYR A 53 -14.55 9.28 29.97
C TYR A 53 -13.73 8.16 29.33
N GLU A 54 -13.51 8.22 28.01
CA GLU A 54 -12.75 7.23 27.26
C GLU A 54 -11.33 7.07 27.78
N ALA A 55 -10.65 8.20 28.02
CA ALA A 55 -9.31 8.22 28.61
C ALA A 55 -9.31 7.63 30.03
N LEU A 56 -10.21 8.11 30.91
CA LEU A 56 -10.27 7.66 32.30
C LEU A 56 -10.61 6.18 32.43
N ARG A 57 -11.52 5.68 31.59
CA ARG A 57 -11.92 4.26 31.55
C ARG A 57 -10.77 3.40 31.05
N THR A 58 -10.11 3.82 29.99
CA THR A 58 -8.91 3.15 29.46
C THR A 58 -7.82 3.06 30.52
N PHE A 59 -7.50 4.16 31.21
CA PHE A 59 -6.50 4.17 32.28
C PHE A 59 -6.89 3.28 33.47
N GLN A 60 -8.18 3.25 33.83
CA GLN A 60 -8.68 2.36 34.88
C GLN A 60 -8.49 0.88 34.53
N ILE A 61 -8.88 0.47 33.31
CA ILE A 61 -8.75 -0.92 32.84
C ILE A 61 -7.27 -1.33 32.76
N LEU A 62 -6.42 -0.43 32.29
CA LEU A 62 -4.98 -0.66 32.16
C LEU A 62 -4.17 -0.42 33.44
N GLY A 63 -4.81 -0.13 34.58
CA GLY A 63 -4.12 0.12 35.85
C GLY A 63 -3.11 1.27 35.81
N ILE A 64 -3.34 2.28 34.98
CA ILE A 64 -2.47 3.46 34.85
C ILE A 64 -2.87 4.47 35.92
N GLU A 65 -1.90 4.90 36.75
CA GLU A 65 -2.16 5.88 37.80
C GLU A 65 -2.61 7.23 37.23
N LYS A 66 -3.74 7.72 37.75
CA LYS A 66 -4.33 9.00 37.32
C LYS A 66 -3.51 10.17 37.86
N LYS A 67 -3.20 11.15 37.02
CA LYS A 67 -2.61 12.42 37.47
C LYS A 67 -3.67 13.24 38.25
N PRO A 68 -3.33 13.81 39.41
CA PRO A 68 -4.27 14.63 40.20
C PRO A 68 -4.87 15.80 39.41
N ASP A 69 -4.07 16.46 38.57
CA ASP A 69 -4.49 17.62 37.77
C ASP A 69 -5.58 17.27 36.74
N LEU A 70 -5.52 16.05 36.18
CA LEU A 70 -6.50 15.56 35.22
C LEU A 70 -7.86 15.33 35.89
N THR A 71 -7.84 14.74 37.10
CA THR A 71 -9.05 14.51 37.89
C THR A 71 -9.70 15.83 38.31
N ALA A 72 -8.90 16.81 38.75
CA ALA A 72 -9.40 18.14 39.10
C ALA A 72 -10.06 18.86 37.92
N THR A 73 -9.48 18.74 36.72
CA THR A 73 -10.00 19.37 35.51
C THR A 73 -11.27 18.67 35.02
N ALA A 74 -11.31 17.34 35.05
CA ALA A 74 -12.52 16.57 34.77
C ALA A 74 -13.67 16.94 35.73
N CYS A 75 -13.40 17.05 37.03
CA CYS A 75 -14.41 17.46 38.01
C CYS A 75 -14.97 18.85 37.78
N ARG A 76 -14.16 19.79 37.26
CA ARG A 76 -14.64 21.13 36.88
C ARG A 76 -15.67 21.03 35.74
N SER A 77 -15.31 20.35 34.65
CA SER A 77 -16.20 20.19 33.48
C SER A 77 -17.47 19.40 33.79
N ILE A 78 -17.38 18.38 34.65
CA ILE A 78 -18.54 17.63 35.14
C ILE A 78 -19.46 18.55 35.94
N SER A 79 -18.92 19.32 36.88
CA SER A 79 -19.70 20.23 37.73
C SER A 79 -20.40 21.33 36.92
N GLU A 80 -19.72 21.89 35.92
CA GLU A 80 -20.29 22.88 35.00
C GLU A 80 -21.46 22.30 34.19
N THR A 81 -21.30 21.07 33.69
CA THR A 81 -22.33 20.40 32.86
C THR A 81 -23.53 19.94 33.70
N VAL A 82 -23.29 19.40 34.89
CA VAL A 82 -24.34 18.99 35.83
C VAL A 82 -25.10 20.21 36.38
N GLY A 83 -24.40 21.32 36.64
CA GLY A 83 -24.99 22.55 37.15
C GLY A 83 -25.77 23.36 36.12
N SER A 84 -25.50 23.16 34.82
CA SER A 84 -26.17 23.90 33.75
C SER A 84 -27.57 23.35 33.44
N SER A 85 -28.55 24.26 33.37
CA SER A 85 -29.91 23.95 32.91
C SER A 85 -30.01 23.74 31.39
N SER A 86 -29.00 24.12 30.61
CA SER A 86 -28.98 23.99 29.15
C SER A 86 -28.40 22.66 28.65
N SER A 87 -27.80 21.85 29.54
CA SER A 87 -27.20 20.56 29.18
C SER A 87 -28.21 19.61 28.54
N THR A 88 -27.83 18.98 27.43
CA THR A 88 -28.66 17.96 26.79
C THR A 88 -28.58 16.64 27.57
N ALA A 89 -29.47 15.69 27.24
CA ALA A 89 -29.37 14.33 27.80
C ALA A 89 -28.01 13.67 27.46
N LYS A 90 -27.46 13.94 26.27
CA LYS A 90 -26.14 13.48 25.84
C LYS A 90 -25.03 14.07 26.73
N ASP A 91 -25.05 15.37 26.98
CA ASP A 91 -24.04 16.04 27.81
C ASP A 91 -24.06 15.50 29.25
N LEU A 92 -25.26 15.34 29.81
CA LEU A 92 -25.45 14.73 31.14
C LEU A 92 -24.98 13.28 31.18
N PHE A 93 -25.26 12.49 30.15
CA PHE A 93 -24.81 11.10 30.06
C PHE A 93 -23.29 10.98 30.12
N TYR A 94 -22.56 11.73 29.29
CA TYR A 94 -21.09 11.68 29.31
C TYR A 94 -20.50 12.31 30.58
N ALA A 95 -21.12 13.34 31.15
CA ALA A 95 -20.72 13.89 32.45
C ALA A 95 -20.82 12.82 33.55
N LEU A 96 -21.92 12.06 33.59
CA LEU A 96 -22.14 10.99 34.55
C LEU A 96 -21.24 9.77 34.29
N LYS A 97 -20.98 9.41 33.02
CA LYS A 97 -20.00 8.38 32.66
C LYS A 97 -18.61 8.75 33.16
N ALA A 98 -18.13 9.96 32.88
CA ALA A 98 -16.85 10.44 33.40
C ALA A 98 -16.83 10.46 34.94
N ASN A 99 -17.93 10.89 35.57
CA ASN A 99 -18.03 10.93 37.03
C ASN A 99 -18.02 9.56 37.71
N SER A 100 -18.47 8.50 37.02
CA SER A 100 -18.39 7.12 37.54
C SER A 100 -16.95 6.65 37.82
N ILE A 101 -15.96 7.34 37.24
CA ILE A 101 -14.53 7.03 37.38
C ILE A 101 -13.77 8.16 38.09
N ALA A 102 -14.17 9.42 37.89
CA ALA A 102 -13.54 10.57 38.53
C ALA A 102 -14.00 10.80 39.98
N GLU A 103 -15.17 10.26 40.36
CA GLU A 103 -15.74 10.32 41.71
C GLU A 103 -15.86 11.75 42.27
N CYS A 104 -16.26 12.70 41.43
CA CYS A 104 -16.46 14.09 41.84
C CYS A 104 -17.76 14.23 42.65
N LYS A 105 -17.75 15.15 43.63
CA LYS A 105 -18.93 15.41 44.47
C LYS A 105 -20.01 16.14 43.69
N ILE A 106 -21.13 15.46 43.43
CA ILE A 106 -22.35 16.06 42.87
C ILE A 106 -23.30 16.44 44.02
N ASP A 107 -23.80 17.67 44.00
CA ASP A 107 -24.75 18.15 45.01
C ASP A 107 -26.10 17.38 44.93
N LYS A 108 -26.74 17.13 46.07
CA LYS A 108 -28.02 16.39 46.12
C LYS A 108 -29.13 17.08 45.35
N LYS A 109 -29.20 18.42 45.41
CA LYS A 109 -30.20 19.20 44.65
C LYS A 109 -29.95 19.08 43.14
N ALA A 110 -28.69 19.09 42.73
CA ALA A 110 -28.31 18.88 41.33
C ALA A 110 -28.69 17.46 40.85
N SER A 111 -28.46 16.44 41.69
CA SER A 111 -28.83 15.04 41.41
C SER A 111 -30.34 14.89 41.16
N LYS A 112 -31.20 15.45 42.03
CA LYS A 112 -32.66 15.47 41.83
C LYS A 112 -33.07 16.18 40.53
N GLY A 113 -32.43 17.32 40.26
CA GLY A 113 -32.68 18.08 39.03
C GLY A 113 -32.35 17.27 37.77
N ILE A 114 -31.24 16.52 37.80
CA ILE A 114 -30.84 15.62 36.70
C ILE A 114 -31.84 14.49 36.53
N ILE A 115 -32.22 13.79 37.60
CA ILE A 115 -33.18 12.67 37.55
C ILE A 115 -34.50 13.13 36.92
N SER A 116 -35.03 14.28 37.33
CA SER A 116 -36.26 14.84 36.77
C SER A 116 -36.13 15.16 35.27
N ARG A 117 -34.99 15.70 34.84
CA ARG A 117 -34.73 16.04 33.42
C ARG A 117 -34.58 14.79 32.56
N LEU A 118 -33.86 13.79 33.05
CA LEU A 118 -33.65 12.54 32.33
C LEU A 118 -34.96 11.74 32.22
N ASN A 119 -35.78 11.69 33.27
CA ASN A 119 -37.12 11.07 33.20
C ASN A 119 -38.04 11.79 32.19
N ALA A 120 -37.99 13.13 32.15
CA ALA A 120 -38.70 13.91 31.13
C ALA A 120 -38.17 13.61 29.72
N ALA A 121 -36.85 13.44 29.56
CA ALA A 121 -36.23 13.07 28.29
C ALA A 121 -36.62 11.65 27.84
N VAL A 122 -36.71 10.66 28.75
CA VAL A 122 -37.22 9.32 28.45
C VAL A 122 -38.66 9.40 27.93
N SER A 123 -39.51 10.20 28.60
CA SER A 123 -40.92 10.34 28.22
C SER A 123 -41.13 11.02 26.87
N GLY A 124 -40.19 11.89 26.47
CA GLY A 124 -40.20 12.60 25.19
C GLY A 124 -39.32 11.97 24.10
N ALA A 125 -38.70 10.82 24.38
CA ALA A 125 -37.76 10.18 23.46
C ALA A 125 -38.47 9.65 22.20
N SER A 126 -37.88 9.91 21.04
CA SER A 126 -38.42 9.48 19.74
C SER A 126 -37.41 8.70 18.90
N SER A 127 -36.15 8.70 19.30
CA SER A 127 -35.06 7.95 18.69
C SER A 127 -34.37 7.03 19.71
N LEU A 128 -33.65 6.03 19.20
CA LEU A 128 -32.85 5.11 19.99
C LEU A 128 -31.79 5.86 20.82
N LEU A 129 -31.16 6.89 20.26
CA LEU A 129 -30.14 7.68 20.97
C LEU A 129 -30.74 8.51 22.11
N ASP A 130 -31.96 9.01 21.95
CA ASP A 130 -32.66 9.71 23.04
C ASP A 130 -32.87 8.77 24.22
N PHE A 131 -33.35 7.55 23.97
CA PHE A 131 -33.50 6.52 25.00
C PHE A 131 -32.15 6.13 25.61
N TYR A 132 -31.13 5.91 24.77
CA TYR A 132 -29.80 5.51 25.23
C TYR A 132 -29.18 6.52 26.21
N TYR A 133 -29.13 7.81 25.85
CA TYR A 133 -28.56 8.83 26.71
C TYR A 133 -29.40 9.07 27.97
N SER A 134 -30.74 9.06 27.85
CA SER A 134 -31.62 9.35 28.98
C SER A 134 -31.69 8.20 30.00
N VAL A 135 -31.92 6.97 29.54
CA VAL A 135 -31.92 5.76 30.38
C VAL A 135 -30.52 5.50 30.94
N GLY A 136 -29.49 5.54 30.11
CA GLY A 136 -28.12 5.34 30.55
C GLY A 136 -27.69 6.36 31.62
N GLY A 137 -28.12 7.62 31.47
CA GLY A 137 -27.91 8.65 32.49
C GLY A 137 -28.61 8.33 33.81
N LEU A 138 -29.83 7.80 33.76
CA LEU A 138 -30.58 7.38 34.95
C LEU A 138 -29.90 6.22 35.68
N VAL A 139 -29.35 5.23 34.94
CA VAL A 139 -28.57 4.15 35.54
C VAL A 139 -27.33 4.70 36.25
N LEU A 140 -26.57 5.58 35.59
CA LEU A 140 -25.34 6.12 36.16
C LEU A 140 -25.57 6.99 37.40
N ILE A 141 -26.63 7.81 37.42
CA ILE A 141 -26.95 8.63 38.61
C ILE A 141 -27.52 7.79 39.76
N LYS A 142 -28.22 6.68 39.46
CA LYS A 142 -28.67 5.71 40.46
C LYS A 142 -27.48 5.11 41.21
N ASP A 143 -26.43 4.73 40.49
CA ASP A 143 -25.24 4.13 41.10
C ASP A 143 -24.37 5.13 41.89
N GLN A 144 -24.47 6.43 41.56
CA GLN A 144 -23.67 7.50 42.17
C GLN A 144 -24.37 8.25 43.30
N SER A 145 -25.68 8.12 43.45
CA SER A 145 -26.46 8.84 44.46
C SER A 145 -26.95 7.90 45.57
N SER A 146 -26.95 8.39 46.81
CA SER A 146 -27.52 7.69 47.97
C SER A 146 -29.04 7.90 48.10
N GLU A 147 -29.68 8.48 47.09
CA GLU A 147 -31.12 8.71 47.09
C GLU A 147 -31.84 7.47 46.58
N ALA A 148 -32.68 6.89 47.43
CA ALA A 148 -33.54 5.79 47.08
C ALA A 148 -34.62 6.26 46.08
N ASP A 149 -34.82 5.45 45.05
CA ASP A 149 -35.89 5.48 44.05
C ASP A 149 -35.63 6.27 42.76
N VAL A 150 -34.49 6.01 42.10
CA VAL A 150 -34.37 6.22 40.64
C VAL A 150 -35.00 5.03 39.93
N HIS A 151 -36.26 5.18 39.52
CA HIS A 151 -37.02 4.16 38.78
C HIS A 151 -37.71 4.75 37.55
N LEU A 152 -37.94 3.90 36.56
CA LEU A 152 -38.82 4.21 35.43
C LEU A 152 -40.27 3.88 35.82
N ALA A 153 -41.16 4.88 35.73
CA ALA A 153 -42.58 4.71 36.05
C ALA A 153 -43.31 3.75 35.11
N ASP A 154 -42.89 3.69 33.84
CA ASP A 154 -43.41 2.76 32.82
C ASP A 154 -42.25 2.02 32.13
N ALA A 155 -41.51 1.21 32.91
CA ALA A 155 -40.35 0.49 32.38
C ALA A 155 -40.73 -0.44 31.21
N GLU A 156 -41.88 -1.11 31.28
CA GLU A 156 -42.32 -2.05 30.25
C GLU A 156 -42.77 -1.34 28.95
N GLY A 157 -43.46 -0.20 29.05
CA GLY A 157 -43.81 0.62 27.89
C GLY A 157 -42.57 1.22 27.21
N VAL A 158 -41.59 1.67 27.99
CA VAL A 158 -40.29 2.14 27.46
C VAL A 158 -39.52 0.98 26.81
N PHE A 159 -39.53 -0.22 27.43
CA PHE A 159 -38.94 -1.43 26.84
C PHE A 159 -39.55 -1.76 25.48
N ARG A 160 -40.89 -1.77 25.40
CA ARG A 160 -41.62 -2.00 24.14
C ARG A 160 -41.30 -0.94 23.08
N SER A 161 -41.11 0.32 23.49
CA SER A 161 -40.77 1.42 22.58
C SER A 161 -39.38 1.24 21.96
N VAL A 162 -38.38 0.85 22.75
CA VAL A 162 -37.03 0.53 22.24
C VAL A 162 -37.05 -0.75 21.40
N LYS A 163 -37.82 -1.76 21.83
CA LYS A 163 -38.00 -3.01 21.08
C LYS A 163 -38.67 -2.80 19.72
N ALA A 164 -39.54 -1.80 19.57
CA ALA A 164 -40.21 -1.50 18.30
C ALA A 164 -39.24 -1.12 17.17
N PHE A 165 -38.01 -0.71 17.48
CA PHE A 165 -36.97 -0.43 16.49
C PHE A 165 -36.22 -1.67 15.98
N SER A 166 -36.41 -2.83 16.64
CA SER A 166 -35.80 -4.11 16.25
C SER A 166 -36.29 -4.61 14.89
N GLN A 167 -35.42 -5.30 14.16
CA GLN A 167 -35.72 -5.97 12.89
C GLN A 167 -35.60 -7.49 13.05
N SER A 168 -36.18 -8.24 12.10
CA SER A 168 -36.22 -9.70 12.15
C SER A 168 -34.85 -10.40 12.01
N ASP A 169 -33.84 -9.66 11.56
CA ASP A 169 -32.45 -10.11 11.45
C ASP A 169 -31.61 -9.79 12.70
N GLY A 170 -32.24 -9.26 13.75
CA GLY A 170 -31.55 -8.86 14.98
C GLY A 170 -30.81 -7.52 14.89
N ARG A 171 -30.94 -6.77 13.79
CA ARG A 171 -30.42 -5.39 13.67
C ARG A 171 -31.45 -4.37 14.18
N TRP A 172 -31.00 -3.18 14.56
CA TRP A 172 -31.86 -2.13 15.09
C TRP A 172 -31.80 -0.86 14.26
N ARG A 173 -32.94 -0.17 14.15
CA ARG A 173 -33.02 1.17 13.57
C ARG A 173 -32.76 2.23 14.63
N TYR A 174 -32.27 3.40 14.20
CA TYR A 174 -32.10 4.56 15.09
C TYR A 174 -33.41 5.30 15.39
N SER A 175 -34.41 5.21 14.52
CA SER A 175 -35.75 5.78 14.72
C SER A 175 -36.75 5.10 13.80
N SER A 176 -38.05 5.31 14.04
CA SER A 176 -39.12 4.81 13.17
C SER A 176 -39.07 5.38 11.75
N ASN A 177 -38.53 6.60 11.59
CA ASN A 177 -38.44 7.30 10.31
C ASN A 177 -37.15 6.97 9.54
N ASN A 178 -36.20 6.28 10.16
CA ASN A 178 -34.97 5.83 9.51
C ASN A 178 -35.14 4.35 9.07
N PRO A 179 -35.11 4.04 7.76
CA PRO A 179 -35.24 2.66 7.30
C PRO A 179 -34.00 1.81 7.57
N GLU A 180 -32.84 2.43 7.81
CA GLU A 180 -31.56 1.74 7.99
C GLU A 180 -31.45 1.14 9.39
N SER A 181 -31.08 -0.14 9.42
CA SER A 181 -30.79 -0.89 10.64
C SER A 181 -29.35 -1.38 10.64
N SER A 182 -28.71 -1.35 11.80
CA SER A 182 -27.30 -1.68 11.94
C SER A 182 -27.04 -2.56 13.16
N ALA A 183 -25.95 -3.33 13.13
CA ALA A 183 -25.48 -4.08 14.29
C ALA A 183 -24.98 -3.12 15.39
N PHE A 184 -24.34 -2.00 15.01
CA PHE A 184 -23.93 -0.98 15.97
C PHE A 184 -25.11 -0.42 16.78
N ALA A 185 -26.24 -0.15 16.11
CA ALA A 185 -27.47 0.29 16.77
C ALA A 185 -28.08 -0.81 17.65
N ALA A 186 -27.93 -2.09 17.29
CA ALA A 186 -28.38 -3.20 18.12
C ALA A 186 -27.61 -3.23 19.45
N GLY A 187 -26.29 -3.00 19.44
CA GLY A 187 -25.49 -2.86 20.66
C GLY A 187 -26.00 -1.74 21.59
N ILE A 188 -26.26 -0.56 21.04
CA ILE A 188 -26.86 0.57 21.79
C ILE A 188 -28.22 0.19 22.37
N ALA A 189 -29.06 -0.48 21.59
CA ALA A 189 -30.38 -0.91 22.04
C ALA A 189 -30.29 -1.92 23.19
N LEU A 190 -29.37 -2.88 23.12
CA LEU A 190 -29.15 -3.86 24.19
C LEU A 190 -28.65 -3.20 25.48
N GLU A 191 -27.71 -2.25 25.40
CA GLU A 191 -27.26 -1.48 26.58
C GLU A 191 -28.42 -0.66 27.17
N THR A 192 -29.26 -0.07 26.32
CA THR A 192 -30.46 0.68 26.75
C THR A 192 -31.49 -0.22 27.42
N LEU A 193 -31.80 -1.37 26.83
CA LEU A 193 -32.75 -2.35 27.37
C LEU A 193 -32.25 -2.92 28.71
N ALA A 194 -30.94 -3.13 28.84
CA ALA A 194 -30.33 -3.51 30.11
C ALA A 194 -30.57 -2.46 31.20
N GLY A 195 -30.39 -1.17 30.85
CA GLY A 195 -30.69 -0.07 31.75
C GLY A 195 -32.17 0.05 32.13
N ILE A 196 -33.08 -0.24 31.21
CA ILE A 196 -34.53 -0.25 31.51
C ILE A 196 -34.86 -1.35 32.52
N VAL A 197 -34.32 -2.56 32.32
CA VAL A 197 -34.50 -3.70 33.24
C VAL A 197 -33.94 -3.36 34.64
N SER A 198 -32.76 -2.72 34.72
CA SER A 198 -32.15 -2.36 36.01
C SER A 198 -32.87 -1.22 36.74
N LEU A 199 -33.62 -0.37 36.02
CA LEU A 199 -34.42 0.73 36.57
C LEU A 199 -35.88 0.37 36.84
N ALA A 200 -36.33 -0.82 36.40
CA ALA A 200 -37.70 -1.26 36.61
C ALA A 200 -38.01 -1.45 38.11
N SER A 201 -39.19 -1.01 38.54
CA SER A 201 -39.69 -1.22 39.91
C SER A 201 -40.31 -2.61 40.11
N SER A 202 -40.58 -3.33 39.02
CA SER A 202 -41.12 -4.68 38.98
C SER A 202 -40.45 -5.49 37.87
N GLU A 203 -40.52 -6.81 37.97
CA GLU A 203 -39.91 -7.71 36.98
C GLU A 203 -40.55 -7.50 35.59
N ILE A 204 -39.72 -7.29 34.57
CA ILE A 204 -40.17 -7.16 33.19
C ILE A 204 -40.70 -8.52 32.71
N ASP A 205 -41.79 -8.50 31.92
CA ASP A 205 -42.39 -9.70 31.34
C ASP A 205 -41.34 -10.60 30.66
N GLN A 206 -41.25 -11.84 31.15
CA GLN A 206 -40.36 -12.89 30.64
C GLN A 206 -40.55 -13.15 29.13
N SER A 207 -41.76 -12.93 28.59
CA SER A 207 -42.03 -13.06 27.15
C SER A 207 -41.26 -12.02 26.32
N LEU A 208 -41.08 -10.80 26.85
CA LEU A 208 -40.31 -9.74 26.20
C LEU A 208 -38.81 -10.06 26.22
N ILE A 209 -38.31 -10.57 27.36
CA ILE A 209 -36.93 -11.02 27.52
C ILE A 209 -36.62 -12.18 26.56
N SER A 210 -37.52 -13.17 26.46
CA SER A 210 -37.38 -14.30 25.54
C SER A 210 -37.41 -13.86 24.06
N THR A 211 -38.25 -12.89 23.72
CA THR A 211 -38.27 -12.31 22.36
C THR A 211 -36.94 -11.63 22.03
N LEU A 212 -36.40 -10.85 22.97
CA LEU A 212 -35.11 -10.18 22.79
C LEU A 212 -33.95 -11.18 22.67
N LYS A 213 -33.98 -12.27 23.44
CA LYS A 213 -33.01 -13.36 23.31
C LYS A 213 -32.98 -13.94 21.89
N ASN A 214 -34.15 -14.15 21.27
CA ASN A 214 -34.20 -14.61 19.88
C ASN A 214 -33.57 -13.60 18.90
N ASP A 215 -33.79 -12.30 19.13
CA ASP A 215 -33.16 -11.27 18.29
C ASP A 215 -31.64 -11.22 18.48
N ILE A 216 -31.13 -11.42 19.69
CA ILE A 216 -29.68 -11.54 19.95
C ILE A 216 -29.11 -12.72 19.18
N ILE A 217 -29.77 -13.88 19.21
CA ILE A 217 -29.34 -15.05 18.43
C ILE A 217 -29.31 -14.71 16.93
N LYS A 218 -30.34 -14.02 16.43
CA LYS A 218 -30.42 -13.57 15.03
C LYS A 218 -29.32 -12.58 14.66
N LEU A 219 -29.00 -11.63 15.53
CA LEU A 219 -27.90 -10.71 15.33
C LEU A 219 -26.58 -11.48 15.17
N PHE A 220 -26.35 -12.46 16.04
CA PHE A 220 -25.16 -13.32 15.98
C PHE A 220 -25.13 -14.29 14.78
N ASP A 221 -26.23 -14.44 14.02
CA ASP A 221 -26.21 -15.12 12.72
C ASP A 221 -25.57 -14.23 11.63
N SER A 222 -25.51 -12.90 11.83
CA SER A 222 -24.90 -11.95 10.90
C SER A 222 -23.41 -11.67 11.17
N ILE A 223 -22.77 -12.43 12.07
CA ILE A 223 -21.37 -12.24 12.43
C ILE A 223 -20.46 -12.68 11.27
N GLU A 224 -19.47 -11.87 10.95
CA GLU A 224 -18.46 -12.18 9.94
C GLU A 224 -17.25 -12.88 10.56
N LYS A 225 -16.45 -13.56 9.73
CA LYS A 225 -15.35 -14.41 10.19
C LYS A 225 -14.11 -14.28 9.31
N TYR A 226 -12.95 -14.09 9.93
CA TYR A 226 -11.64 -14.22 9.30
C TYR A 226 -11.12 -15.67 9.32
N ASP A 227 -10.14 -15.96 8.46
CA ASP A 227 -9.54 -17.30 8.32
C ASP A 227 -8.83 -17.78 9.60
N ASP A 228 -8.36 -16.86 10.44
CA ASP A 228 -7.74 -17.13 11.75
C ASP A 228 -8.76 -17.45 12.87
N GLY A 229 -10.05 -17.39 12.54
CA GLY A 229 -11.17 -17.62 13.45
C GLY A 229 -11.56 -16.41 14.29
N ALA A 230 -11.01 -15.22 14.03
CA ALA A 230 -11.56 -13.98 14.56
C ALA A 230 -12.96 -13.71 14.00
N LEU A 231 -13.85 -13.21 14.84
CA LEU A 231 -15.24 -12.91 14.50
C LEU A 231 -15.53 -11.45 14.79
N TYR A 232 -16.28 -10.80 13.92
CA TYR A 232 -16.61 -9.38 14.04
C TYR A 232 -17.98 -9.06 13.44
N PHE A 233 -18.52 -7.92 13.82
CA PHE A 233 -19.69 -7.34 13.18
C PHE A 233 -19.26 -6.22 12.26
N ASP A 234 -19.76 -6.26 11.02
CA ASP A 234 -19.58 -5.19 10.06
C ASP A 234 -20.92 -4.73 9.49
N ASP A 235 -21.05 -3.42 9.39
CA ASP A 235 -22.23 -2.76 8.85
C ASP A 235 -21.85 -2.21 7.48
N LYS A 236 -22.38 -2.83 6.42
CA LYS A 236 -22.08 -2.41 5.05
C LYS A 236 -22.47 -0.94 4.84
N LEU A 237 -21.60 -0.20 4.16
CA LEU A 237 -21.85 1.18 3.74
C LEU A 237 -23.17 1.27 2.96
N VAL A 238 -24.13 1.98 3.53
CA VAL A 238 -25.33 2.48 2.85
C VAL A 238 -25.24 4.01 2.88
N ASP A 239 -25.56 4.65 1.75
CA ASP A 239 -25.19 6.02 1.42
C ASP A 239 -25.54 7.07 2.50
N GLY A 240 -24.53 7.80 3.00
CA GLY A 240 -24.71 9.15 3.57
C GLY A 240 -24.64 9.32 5.10
N HIS A 241 -24.47 8.26 5.88
CA HIS A 241 -24.26 8.35 7.34
C HIS A 241 -22.81 8.02 7.75
N GLU A 242 -22.39 8.47 8.95
CA GLU A 242 -21.06 8.17 9.52
C GLU A 242 -20.91 6.66 9.68
N TYR A 243 -20.23 6.05 8.72
CA TYR A 243 -19.85 4.64 8.74
C TYR A 243 -19.11 4.30 10.03
N GLN A 244 -19.67 3.37 10.81
CA GLN A 244 -18.99 2.81 11.98
C GLN A 244 -18.16 1.62 11.51
N GLY A 245 -16.84 1.73 11.68
CA GLY A 245 -15.94 0.64 11.31
C GLY A 245 -16.22 -0.65 12.11
N PRO A 246 -15.72 -1.80 11.65
CA PRO A 246 -15.94 -3.11 12.29
C PRO A 246 -15.61 -3.13 13.79
N LEU A 247 -14.57 -2.41 14.21
CA LEU A 247 -14.17 -2.32 15.62
C LEU A 247 -15.23 -1.62 16.49
N SER A 248 -15.72 -0.46 16.04
CA SER A 248 -16.77 0.31 16.74
C SER A 248 -18.08 -0.48 16.79
N THR A 249 -18.47 -1.10 15.68
CA THR A 249 -19.66 -1.96 15.55
C THR A 249 -19.60 -3.15 16.49
N THR A 250 -18.50 -3.89 16.46
CA THR A 250 -18.30 -5.05 17.34
C THR A 250 -18.25 -4.65 18.81
N SER A 251 -17.59 -3.53 19.14
CA SER A 251 -17.53 -2.98 20.49
C SER A 251 -18.91 -2.63 21.05
N SER A 252 -19.74 -1.96 20.24
CA SER A 252 -21.11 -1.63 20.62
C SER A 252 -21.94 -2.87 20.92
N VAL A 253 -21.92 -3.87 20.03
CA VAL A 253 -22.68 -5.12 20.21
C VAL A 253 -22.23 -5.85 21.48
N LEU A 254 -20.92 -5.97 21.69
CA LEU A 254 -20.37 -6.67 22.84
C LEU A 254 -20.71 -5.96 24.15
N ARG A 255 -20.55 -4.64 24.23
CA ARG A 255 -20.93 -3.84 25.40
C ARG A 255 -22.42 -3.98 25.72
N GLY A 256 -23.28 -3.88 24.71
CA GLY A 256 -24.73 -4.05 24.88
C GLY A 256 -25.09 -5.45 25.35
N LEU A 257 -24.47 -6.47 24.77
CA LEU A 257 -24.69 -7.85 25.14
C LEU A 257 -24.28 -8.14 26.59
N THR A 258 -23.08 -7.73 27.00
CA THR A 258 -22.60 -7.99 28.37
C THR A 258 -23.39 -7.21 29.40
N ALA A 259 -23.78 -5.96 29.09
CA ALA A 259 -24.68 -5.17 29.93
C ALA A 259 -26.04 -5.87 30.10
N PHE A 260 -26.63 -6.38 29.03
CA PHE A 260 -27.91 -7.09 29.09
C PHE A 260 -27.79 -8.41 29.85
N ALA A 261 -26.75 -9.20 29.57
CA ALA A 261 -26.46 -10.45 30.28
C ALA A 261 -26.30 -10.25 31.80
N ALA A 262 -25.77 -9.10 32.23
CA ALA A 262 -25.58 -8.78 33.65
C ALA A 262 -26.90 -8.60 34.43
N VAL A 263 -27.96 -8.15 33.75
CA VAL A 263 -29.26 -7.82 34.38
C VAL A 263 -30.33 -8.90 34.21
N THR A 264 -30.13 -9.87 33.31
CA THR A 264 -31.03 -11.02 33.16
C THR A 264 -30.55 -12.24 33.96
N ALA A 265 -31.49 -13.05 34.43
CA ALA A 265 -31.22 -14.36 35.02
C ALA A 265 -31.24 -15.49 33.97
N GLU A 266 -31.79 -15.24 32.78
CA GLU A 266 -31.88 -16.23 31.71
C GLU A 266 -30.54 -16.36 30.97
N ASN A 267 -30.06 -17.60 30.77
CA ASN A 267 -28.90 -17.84 29.91
C ASN A 267 -29.25 -17.47 28.46
N LEU A 268 -28.43 -16.61 27.85
CA LEU A 268 -28.62 -16.16 26.46
C LEU A 268 -28.39 -17.27 25.43
N ASN A 269 -27.85 -18.43 25.84
CA ASN A 269 -27.56 -19.60 24.99
C ASN A 269 -26.67 -19.26 23.78
N LEU A 270 -25.73 -18.32 23.95
CA LEU A 270 -24.77 -17.99 22.92
C LEU A 270 -23.59 -18.98 22.96
N PRO A 271 -23.20 -19.56 21.81
CA PRO A 271 -22.04 -20.44 21.75
C PRO A 271 -20.74 -19.75 22.19
N GLY A 272 -19.96 -20.37 23.08
CA GLY A 272 -18.71 -19.80 23.62
C GLY A 272 -17.62 -19.57 22.56
N ASP A 273 -17.66 -20.29 21.45
CA ASP A 273 -16.76 -20.07 20.31
C ASP A 273 -16.97 -18.70 19.67
N LYS A 274 -18.19 -18.14 19.75
CA LYS A 274 -18.46 -16.77 19.31
C LYS A 274 -17.72 -15.75 20.19
N MET A 275 -17.68 -15.96 21.51
CA MET A 275 -16.94 -15.09 22.44
C MET A 275 -15.42 -15.17 22.24
N VAL A 276 -14.90 -16.38 22.02
CA VAL A 276 -13.48 -16.56 21.68
C VAL A 276 -13.14 -15.89 20.34
N GLY A 277 -14.01 -16.00 19.34
CA GLY A 277 -13.81 -15.32 18.05
C GLY A 277 -13.82 -13.79 18.17
N LEU A 278 -14.72 -13.22 18.97
CA LEU A 278 -14.74 -11.78 19.27
C LEU A 278 -13.47 -11.35 20.00
N ALA A 279 -13.01 -12.12 20.99
CA ALA A 279 -11.75 -11.87 21.69
C ALA A 279 -10.56 -11.85 20.74
N LYS A 280 -10.48 -12.82 19.83
CA LYS A 280 -9.45 -12.86 18.77
C LYS A 280 -9.50 -11.62 17.89
N PHE A 281 -10.67 -11.16 17.48
CA PHE A 281 -10.80 -9.94 16.68
C PHE A 281 -10.20 -8.73 17.39
N PHE A 282 -10.57 -8.47 18.65
CA PHE A 282 -10.02 -7.34 19.40
C PHE A 282 -8.52 -7.48 19.65
N LEU A 283 -8.01 -8.67 20.00
CA LEU A 283 -6.58 -8.88 20.22
C LEU A 283 -5.76 -8.83 18.91
N GLY A 284 -6.35 -9.22 17.78
CA GLY A 284 -5.70 -9.21 16.47
C GLY A 284 -5.40 -7.81 15.93
N ILE A 285 -6.17 -6.80 16.36
CA ILE A 285 -5.97 -5.39 15.99
C ILE A 285 -4.66 -4.81 16.59
N CYS A 286 -4.09 -5.47 17.61
CA CYS A 286 -2.91 -5.00 18.34
C CYS A 286 -3.13 -3.61 18.97
N VAL A 287 -2.44 -2.57 18.53
CA VAL A 287 -2.62 -1.20 19.04
C VAL A 287 -3.25 -0.33 17.94
N PRO A 288 -4.53 0.07 18.06
CA PRO A 288 -5.17 1.02 17.15
C PRO A 288 -4.44 2.36 17.03
N GLY A 289 -4.61 3.03 15.88
CA GLY A 289 -3.93 4.28 15.58
C GLY A 289 -4.58 5.54 16.17
N ASP A 290 -5.84 5.46 16.59
CA ASP A 290 -6.58 6.58 17.17
C ASP A 290 -7.17 6.24 18.54
N ALA A 291 -7.46 7.29 19.31
CA ALA A 291 -7.90 7.17 20.70
C ALA A 291 -9.29 6.53 20.85
N LYS A 292 -10.21 6.75 19.91
CA LYS A 292 -11.58 6.24 19.97
C LYS A 292 -11.59 4.73 19.74
N ASP A 293 -10.88 4.28 18.71
CA ASP A 293 -10.70 2.86 18.41
C ASP A 293 -9.91 2.16 19.52
N PHE A 294 -8.89 2.80 20.08
CA PHE A 294 -8.18 2.27 21.25
C PHE A 294 -9.12 2.07 22.45
N PHE A 295 -9.94 3.07 22.80
CA PHE A 295 -10.95 2.91 23.85
C PHE A 295 -11.93 1.77 23.53
N ASN A 296 -12.46 1.71 22.31
CA ASN A 296 -13.40 0.68 21.90
C ASN A 296 -12.81 -0.72 22.07
N GLN A 297 -11.54 -0.91 21.71
CA GLN A 297 -10.83 -2.17 21.90
C GLN A 297 -10.66 -2.51 23.39
N ILE A 298 -10.12 -1.60 24.19
CA ILE A 298 -9.81 -1.85 25.60
C ILE A 298 -11.08 -2.10 26.42
N ASP A 299 -12.12 -1.30 26.22
CA ASP A 299 -13.40 -1.47 26.91
C ASP A 299 -14.11 -2.78 26.51
N SER A 300 -13.97 -3.19 25.25
CA SER A 300 -14.48 -4.49 24.77
C SER A 300 -13.73 -5.66 25.40
N LEU A 301 -12.40 -5.60 25.47
CA LEU A 301 -11.61 -6.63 26.15
C LEU A 301 -11.97 -6.70 27.64
N ALA A 302 -12.22 -5.57 28.29
CA ALA A 302 -12.73 -5.57 29.68
C ALA A 302 -14.12 -6.20 29.81
N CYS A 303 -15.01 -6.03 28.82
CA CYS A 303 -16.29 -6.72 28.78
C CYS A 303 -16.13 -8.24 28.63
N LEU A 304 -15.10 -8.72 27.92
CA LEU A 304 -14.81 -10.15 27.78
C LEU A 304 -14.11 -10.73 29.01
N GLU A 305 -13.40 -9.92 29.77
CA GLU A 305 -12.70 -10.34 31.00
C GLU A 305 -13.67 -10.83 32.08
N SER A 306 -14.84 -10.20 32.19
CA SER A 306 -15.85 -10.55 33.19
C SER A 306 -17.25 -10.37 32.61
N ASN A 307 -17.91 -11.49 32.31
CA ASN A 307 -19.27 -11.49 31.80
C ASN A 307 -20.01 -12.77 32.19
N ARG A 308 -21.35 -12.72 32.09
CA ARG A 308 -22.25 -13.85 32.38
C ARG A 308 -22.54 -14.75 31.18
N VAL A 309 -21.88 -14.53 30.04
CA VAL A 309 -22.09 -15.34 28.84
C VAL A 309 -21.02 -16.42 28.72
N SER A 310 -19.77 -16.02 28.56
CA SER A 310 -18.60 -16.90 28.56
C SER A 310 -17.31 -16.07 28.56
N ILE A 311 -16.36 -16.41 29.43
CA ILE A 311 -15.04 -15.77 29.51
C ILE A 311 -14.09 -16.52 28.56
N PRO A 312 -13.60 -15.88 27.48
CA PRO A 312 -12.73 -16.53 26.52
C PRO A 312 -11.31 -16.72 27.08
N LEU A 313 -10.79 -17.93 26.96
CA LEU A 313 -9.39 -18.24 27.26
C LEU A 313 -8.53 -18.15 25.99
N ILE A 314 -7.38 -17.49 26.11
CA ILE A 314 -6.45 -17.23 25.01
C ILE A 314 -5.14 -17.99 25.22
N LEU A 315 -4.70 -18.69 24.17
CA LEU A 315 -3.38 -19.30 24.11
C LEU A 315 -2.35 -18.26 23.66
N SER A 316 -1.38 -17.98 24.52
CA SER A 316 -0.29 -17.06 24.24
C SER A 316 1.04 -17.80 24.11
N PHE A 317 1.91 -17.30 23.23
CA PHE A 317 3.21 -17.91 22.95
C PHE A 317 4.30 -16.84 23.11
N PRO A 318 5.26 -17.00 24.03
CA PRO A 318 6.41 -16.12 24.12
C PRO A 318 7.27 -16.13 22.85
N SER A 319 7.32 -17.26 22.14
CA SER A 319 7.94 -17.40 20.82
C SER A 319 7.25 -18.52 20.04
N THR A 320 7.04 -18.29 18.74
CA THR A 320 6.68 -19.33 17.75
C THR A 320 7.83 -19.72 16.83
N VAL A 321 9.00 -19.11 17.05
CA VAL A 321 10.24 -19.49 16.38
C VAL A 321 11.12 -20.24 17.37
N LEU A 322 11.37 -21.52 17.10
CA LEU A 322 12.10 -22.42 17.99
C LEU A 322 13.39 -22.92 17.34
N SER A 323 14.53 -22.70 17.98
CA SER A 323 15.82 -23.21 17.52
C SER A 323 16.07 -24.64 17.98
N LEU A 324 16.24 -25.56 17.03
CA LEU A 324 16.74 -26.92 17.32
C LEU A 324 18.19 -26.91 17.79
N THR A 325 19.00 -25.97 17.29
CA THR A 325 20.41 -25.86 17.65
C THR A 325 20.59 -25.42 19.10
N ARG A 326 19.83 -24.41 19.55
CA ARG A 326 19.84 -23.95 20.94
C ARG A 326 19.01 -24.83 21.88
N LYS A 327 18.25 -25.79 21.32
CA LYS A 327 17.32 -26.66 22.04
C LYS A 327 16.24 -25.85 22.77
N ASP A 328 15.69 -24.87 22.07
CA ASP A 328 14.61 -24.04 22.61
C ASP A 328 13.40 -24.94 22.96
N SER A 329 12.78 -24.67 24.12
CA SER A 329 11.55 -25.35 24.52
C SER A 329 10.33 -24.58 24.01
N LEU A 330 9.28 -25.32 23.64
CA LEU A 330 7.99 -24.73 23.33
C LEU A 330 7.34 -24.32 24.66
N LYS A 331 6.96 -23.04 24.77
CA LYS A 331 6.30 -22.47 25.95
C LYS A 331 4.94 -21.94 25.54
N VAL A 332 3.93 -22.28 26.32
CA VAL A 332 2.53 -21.94 26.06
C VAL A 332 1.93 -21.36 27.33
N GLY A 333 1.40 -20.14 27.24
CA GLY A 333 0.61 -19.52 28.29
C GLY A 333 -0.87 -19.67 27.99
N VAL A 334 -1.67 -19.78 29.05
CA VAL A 334 -3.14 -19.66 28.97
C VAL A 334 -3.55 -18.55 29.90
N SER A 335 -4.30 -17.58 29.40
CA SER A 335 -4.79 -16.47 30.19
C SER A 335 -6.16 -16.01 29.68
N THR A 336 -6.81 -15.15 30.45
CA THR A 336 -7.91 -14.32 29.92
C THR A 336 -7.38 -13.25 28.96
N VAL A 337 -8.28 -12.45 28.38
CA VAL A 337 -7.94 -11.38 27.43
C VAL A 337 -7.10 -10.25 28.05
N LEU A 338 -7.24 -9.99 29.36
CA LEU A 338 -6.42 -9.02 30.08
C LEU A 338 -5.20 -9.64 30.78
N GLY A 339 -5.00 -10.96 30.65
CA GLY A 339 -3.85 -11.65 31.24
C GLY A 339 -4.02 -12.07 32.71
N SER A 340 -5.25 -12.15 33.21
CA SER A 340 -5.55 -12.60 34.58
C SER A 340 -5.29 -14.09 34.76
N GLU A 341 -5.10 -14.50 36.03
CA GLU A 341 -4.95 -15.90 36.40
C GLU A 341 -6.21 -16.72 36.03
N VAL A 342 -5.98 -17.93 35.56
CA VAL A 342 -7.01 -18.86 35.07
C VAL A 342 -7.12 -20.07 36.01
N PRO A 343 -8.30 -20.74 36.06
CA PRO A 343 -8.46 -21.94 36.86
C PRO A 343 -7.51 -23.07 36.42
N SER A 344 -7.35 -24.09 37.26
CA SER A 344 -6.48 -25.22 37.00
C SER A 344 -6.88 -25.97 35.72
N LEU A 345 -5.92 -26.09 34.80
CA LEU A 345 -6.11 -26.65 33.47
C LEU A 345 -4.90 -27.46 32.99
N THR A 346 -5.13 -28.28 31.97
CA THR A 346 -4.08 -29.03 31.25
C THR A 346 -4.06 -28.59 29.79
N VAL A 347 -2.87 -28.25 29.28
CA VAL A 347 -2.64 -27.99 27.86
C VAL A 347 -2.09 -29.25 27.19
N LYS A 348 -2.72 -29.69 26.11
CA LYS A 348 -2.31 -30.84 25.30
C LYS A 348 -1.88 -30.39 23.92
N LEU A 349 -0.75 -30.91 23.44
CA LEU A 349 -0.39 -30.89 22.04
C LEU A 349 -1.03 -32.12 21.39
N VAL A 350 -2.12 -31.92 20.66
CA VAL A 350 -2.89 -33.00 20.02
C VAL A 350 -2.20 -33.50 18.76
N GLY A 351 -1.47 -32.63 18.07
CA GLY A 351 -0.71 -33.01 16.90
C GLY A 351 0.12 -31.86 16.33
N ALA A 352 1.09 -32.21 15.49
CA ALA A 352 1.88 -31.28 14.69
C ALA A 352 1.92 -31.73 13.24
N PHE A 353 1.70 -30.80 12.31
CA PHE A 353 1.59 -31.07 10.87
C PHE A 353 2.60 -30.22 10.12
N SER A 354 3.26 -30.76 9.10
CA SER A 354 4.13 -29.92 8.25
C SER A 354 3.26 -28.98 7.41
N SER A 355 3.62 -27.70 7.39
CA SER A 355 2.82 -26.67 6.72
C SER A 355 2.69 -26.97 5.22
N GLY A 356 1.45 -27.02 4.71
CA GLY A 356 1.16 -27.35 3.32
C GLY A 356 1.05 -28.85 2.99
N SER A 357 1.32 -29.76 3.94
CA SER A 357 1.08 -31.20 3.78
C SER A 357 -0.25 -31.62 4.41
N LYS A 358 -0.91 -32.64 3.84
CA LYS A 358 -2.08 -33.33 4.47
C LYS A 358 -1.65 -34.60 5.20
N ASP A 359 -0.38 -34.70 5.57
CA ASP A 359 0.20 -35.92 6.12
C ASP A 359 -0.34 -36.22 7.52
N ALA A 360 -0.14 -37.47 7.95
CA ALA A 360 -0.43 -37.88 9.32
C ALA A 360 0.35 -37.03 10.33
N SER A 361 -0.21 -36.85 11.52
CA SER A 361 0.45 -36.05 12.56
C SER A 361 1.84 -36.58 12.87
N LEU A 362 2.81 -35.67 12.98
CA LEU A 362 4.20 -35.99 13.29
C LEU A 362 4.42 -36.30 14.77
N VAL A 363 3.44 -36.00 15.61
CA VAL A 363 3.54 -36.11 17.07
C VAL A 363 2.26 -36.74 17.60
N GLU A 364 2.39 -37.68 18.52
CA GLU A 364 1.25 -38.26 19.25
C GLU A 364 0.73 -37.27 20.29
N SER A 365 -0.55 -37.38 20.66
CA SER A 365 -1.14 -36.49 21.67
C SER A 365 -0.37 -36.60 22.99
N GLN A 366 0.10 -35.46 23.50
CA GLN A 366 0.88 -35.39 24.73
C GLN A 366 0.58 -34.13 25.54
N GLU A 367 0.66 -34.25 26.86
CA GLU A 367 0.42 -33.15 27.80
C GLU A 367 1.70 -32.32 28.00
N LEU A 368 1.54 -31.00 28.17
CA LEU A 368 2.65 -30.09 28.46
C LEU A 368 2.85 -29.96 29.97
N ASN A 369 4.11 -29.87 30.41
CA ASN A 369 4.43 -29.75 31.83
C ASN A 369 4.18 -28.32 32.31
N PHE A 370 3.31 -28.14 33.31
CA PHE A 370 3.08 -26.84 33.92
C PHE A 370 4.24 -26.45 34.85
N ASP A 371 4.90 -25.34 34.57
CA ASP A 371 5.91 -24.75 35.41
C ASP A 371 5.31 -23.67 36.33
N LYS A 372 5.21 -23.99 37.62
CA LYS A 372 4.62 -23.09 38.64
C LYS A 372 5.38 -21.77 38.80
N ALA A 373 6.67 -21.73 38.48
CA ALA A 373 7.49 -20.53 38.66
C ALA A 373 7.21 -19.48 37.55
N SER A 374 6.97 -19.94 36.32
CA SER A 374 6.68 -19.06 35.19
C SER A 374 5.19 -18.93 34.86
N GLY A 375 4.34 -19.84 35.36
CA GLY A 375 2.93 -19.93 34.97
C GLY A 375 2.73 -20.45 33.55
N LEU A 376 3.75 -21.06 32.94
CA LEU A 376 3.73 -21.52 31.55
C LEU A 376 3.73 -23.04 31.44
N HIS A 377 3.07 -23.54 30.41
CA HIS A 377 3.12 -24.95 30.00
C HIS A 377 4.28 -25.16 29.03
N ILE A 378 5.20 -26.06 29.37
CA ILE A 378 6.46 -26.24 28.67
C ILE A 378 6.56 -27.66 28.10
N LEU A 379 6.89 -27.73 26.81
CA LEU A 379 7.38 -28.94 26.17
C LEU A 379 8.90 -28.86 26.00
N ASN A 380 9.61 -29.64 26.80
CA ASN A 380 11.07 -29.71 26.80
C ASN A 380 11.58 -30.58 25.65
N GLY A 381 12.23 -29.96 24.67
CA GLY A 381 12.77 -30.63 23.50
C GLY A 381 11.68 -31.05 22.51
N LEU A 382 11.80 -30.59 21.27
CA LEU A 382 10.87 -31.01 20.22
C LEU A 382 11.07 -32.51 19.89
N PRO A 383 9.99 -33.24 19.57
CA PRO A 383 10.09 -34.63 19.13
C PRO A 383 11.00 -34.78 17.91
N LYS A 384 11.75 -35.90 17.81
CA LYS A 384 12.68 -36.17 16.70
C LYS A 384 12.02 -36.21 15.31
N SER A 385 10.70 -36.35 15.26
CA SER A 385 9.92 -36.27 14.03
C SER A 385 9.92 -34.84 13.45
N ILE A 386 9.98 -33.83 14.32
CA ILE A 386 10.04 -32.41 13.96
C ILE A 386 11.50 -32.00 13.69
N ASP A 387 11.73 -31.48 12.50
CA ASP A 387 13.02 -30.97 12.04
C ASP A 387 12.93 -29.51 11.59
N VAL A 388 14.00 -28.91 11.07
CA VAL A 388 13.98 -27.53 10.55
C VAL A 388 12.91 -27.36 9.47
N GLY A 389 12.02 -26.37 9.64
CA GLY A 389 10.90 -26.10 8.72
C GLY A 389 9.71 -25.43 9.39
N SER A 390 8.61 -25.29 8.64
CA SER A 390 7.35 -24.68 9.12
C SER A 390 6.29 -25.74 9.42
N TYR A 391 5.62 -25.59 10.56
CA TYR A 391 4.63 -26.56 11.06
C TYR A 391 3.38 -25.84 11.56
N THR A 392 2.27 -26.58 11.64
CA THR A 392 1.05 -26.18 12.35
C THR A 392 0.85 -27.12 13.53
N PHE A 393 0.94 -26.57 14.73
CA PHE A 393 0.70 -27.30 15.98
C PHE A 393 -0.76 -27.12 16.40
N VAL A 394 -1.37 -28.17 16.90
CA VAL A 394 -2.77 -28.18 17.32
C VAL A 394 -2.83 -28.41 18.82
N PHE A 395 -3.33 -27.41 19.54
CA PHE A 395 -3.46 -27.44 20.99
C PHE A 395 -4.91 -27.62 21.41
N GLU A 396 -5.11 -28.34 22.51
CA GLU A 396 -6.39 -28.51 23.20
C GLU A 396 -6.16 -28.20 24.68
N VAL A 397 -7.11 -27.50 25.29
CA VAL A 397 -7.04 -27.16 26.72
C VAL A 397 -8.22 -27.78 27.42
N VAL A 398 -7.93 -28.49 28.50
CA VAL A 398 -8.92 -29.21 29.30
C VAL A 398 -8.91 -28.62 30.71
N LEU A 399 -10.05 -28.09 31.15
CA LEU A 399 -10.24 -27.60 32.52
C LEU A 399 -10.39 -28.79 33.47
N HIS A 400 -9.83 -28.70 34.68
CA HIS A 400 -9.86 -29.82 35.62
C HIS A 400 -11.22 -30.00 36.28
N GLU A 401 -11.98 -28.92 36.45
CA GLU A 401 -13.30 -28.93 37.08
C GLU A 401 -14.36 -28.56 36.03
N PRO A 402 -15.42 -29.37 35.88
CA PRO A 402 -16.45 -29.17 34.84
C PRO A 402 -17.30 -27.92 35.08
N GLU A 403 -17.43 -27.46 36.33
CA GLU A 403 -18.16 -26.22 36.66
C GLU A 403 -17.52 -24.99 36.01
N HIS A 404 -16.19 -25.03 35.78
CA HIS A 404 -15.49 -23.96 35.08
C HIS A 404 -15.79 -23.93 33.58
N GLU A 405 -16.31 -25.00 32.96
CA GLU A 405 -16.68 -25.00 31.53
C GLU A 405 -17.95 -24.19 31.26
N GLU A 406 -18.78 -23.94 32.28
CA GLU A 406 -19.94 -23.05 32.17
C GLU A 406 -19.53 -21.57 32.17
N VAL A 407 -18.36 -21.25 32.71
CA VAL A 407 -17.86 -19.87 32.87
C VAL A 407 -16.79 -19.55 31.83
N TYR A 408 -15.80 -20.44 31.67
CA TYR A 408 -14.66 -20.25 30.79
C TYR A 408 -14.80 -21.13 29.56
N PHE A 409 -14.47 -20.57 28.40
CA PHE A 409 -14.49 -21.32 27.16
C PHE A 409 -13.18 -21.14 26.40
N MET A 410 -12.62 -22.28 25.98
CA MET A 410 -11.63 -22.33 24.93
C MET A 410 -12.22 -23.19 23.80
N GLY A 411 -12.09 -22.74 22.55
CA GLY A 411 -12.49 -23.57 21.41
C GLY A 411 -11.81 -24.94 21.45
N SER A 412 -12.44 -25.96 20.87
CA SER A 412 -12.01 -27.36 20.98
C SER A 412 -10.55 -27.60 20.59
N GLN A 413 -10.08 -26.97 19.51
CA GLN A 413 -8.69 -27.06 19.07
C GLN A 413 -8.21 -25.73 18.50
N THR A 414 -7.01 -25.31 18.91
CA THR A 414 -6.35 -24.11 18.41
C THR A 414 -5.15 -24.48 17.55
N LYS A 415 -5.15 -24.02 16.30
CA LYS A 415 -4.06 -24.23 15.35
C LYS A 415 -3.10 -23.05 15.42
N VAL A 416 -1.81 -23.33 15.61
CA VAL A 416 -0.77 -22.32 15.76
C VAL A 416 0.40 -22.68 14.85
N PRO A 417 0.80 -21.80 13.93
CA PRO A 417 1.97 -22.06 13.13
C PRO A 417 3.24 -21.80 13.93
N ILE A 418 4.18 -22.73 13.82
CA ILE A 418 5.46 -22.72 14.51
C ILE A 418 6.55 -22.95 13.48
N SER A 419 7.54 -22.05 13.48
CA SER A 419 8.72 -22.14 12.64
C SER A 419 9.87 -22.72 13.46
N VAL A 420 10.43 -23.81 12.98
CA VAL A 420 11.54 -24.49 13.64
C VAL A 420 12.81 -24.19 12.87
N THR A 421 13.75 -23.51 13.51
CA THR A 421 15.01 -23.06 12.92
C THR A 421 16.18 -23.95 13.33
N GLY A 422 17.26 -23.91 12.58
CA GLY A 422 18.51 -24.54 12.99
C GLY A 422 19.71 -24.19 12.12
N LEU A 423 20.89 -24.52 12.64
CA LEU A 423 22.13 -24.48 11.86
C LEU A 423 22.13 -25.61 10.83
N ILE A 424 22.14 -25.22 9.56
CA ILE A 424 22.26 -26.14 8.43
C ILE A 424 23.73 -26.37 8.13
N LYS A 425 24.14 -27.63 8.09
CA LYS A 425 25.50 -28.01 7.72
C LYS A 425 25.59 -28.17 6.21
N VAL A 426 26.66 -27.63 5.62
CA VAL A 426 27.01 -27.89 4.23
C VAL A 426 28.05 -28.98 4.20
N GLU A 427 27.74 -30.07 3.50
CA GLU A 427 28.59 -31.25 3.36
C GLU A 427 28.92 -31.49 1.89
N ASN A 428 29.97 -32.27 1.64
CA ASN A 428 30.35 -32.74 0.29
C ASN A 428 30.38 -31.63 -0.77
N SER A 429 30.89 -30.46 -0.38
CA SER A 429 30.98 -29.29 -1.25
C SER A 429 32.19 -29.41 -2.18
N GLU A 430 31.94 -29.39 -3.49
CA GLU A 430 32.93 -29.62 -4.52
C GLU A 430 32.71 -28.70 -5.71
N ILE A 431 33.80 -28.18 -6.27
CA ILE A 431 33.81 -27.44 -7.53
C ILE A 431 34.78 -28.08 -8.50
N ALA A 432 34.36 -28.26 -9.75
CA ALA A 432 35.16 -28.92 -10.78
C ALA A 432 34.99 -28.28 -12.16
N VAL A 433 36.07 -28.30 -12.94
CA VAL A 433 36.06 -28.00 -14.38
C VAL A 433 36.07 -29.33 -15.15
N LEU A 434 35.08 -29.50 -16.02
CA LEU A 434 34.84 -30.71 -16.81
C LEU A 434 35.09 -30.44 -18.28
N ASP A 435 35.69 -31.40 -18.97
CA ASP A 435 35.81 -31.37 -20.44
C ASP A 435 34.48 -31.79 -21.12
N SER A 436 34.16 -31.18 -22.26
CA SER A 436 32.91 -31.42 -23.00
C SER A 436 32.80 -32.81 -23.59
N ASP A 437 33.92 -33.40 -24.02
CA ASP A 437 33.91 -34.55 -24.93
C ASP A 437 33.95 -35.90 -24.20
N LEU A 438 34.54 -35.94 -22.99
CA LEU A 438 34.73 -37.17 -22.22
C LEU A 438 34.11 -37.13 -20.82
N GLY A 439 33.60 -35.98 -20.36
CA GLY A 439 33.18 -35.80 -18.97
C GLY A 439 34.31 -36.01 -17.94
N SER A 440 35.55 -36.05 -18.41
CA SER A 440 36.75 -36.16 -17.59
C SER A 440 36.93 -34.89 -16.75
N ILE A 441 37.29 -35.09 -15.49
CA ILE A 441 37.56 -34.02 -14.53
C ILE A 441 38.96 -33.50 -14.80
N GLU A 442 39.10 -32.26 -15.28
CA GLU A 442 40.40 -31.61 -15.43
C GLU A 442 40.92 -31.06 -14.10
N SER A 443 40.02 -30.45 -13.32
CA SER A 443 40.34 -29.97 -11.98
C SER A 443 39.13 -30.15 -11.08
N GLN A 444 39.36 -30.67 -9.87
CA GLN A 444 38.36 -30.78 -8.81
C GLN A 444 38.98 -30.29 -7.52
N LYS A 445 38.26 -29.41 -6.82
CA LYS A 445 38.66 -28.87 -5.53
C LYS A 445 37.52 -29.03 -4.54
N LYS A 446 37.85 -29.54 -3.36
CA LYS A 446 36.92 -29.56 -2.24
C LYS A 446 36.77 -28.14 -1.71
N LEU A 447 35.53 -27.70 -1.57
CA LEU A 447 35.18 -26.39 -1.06
C LEU A 447 35.12 -26.44 0.46
N ASP A 448 35.94 -25.62 1.11
CA ASP A 448 35.76 -25.30 2.52
C ASP A 448 34.96 -24.00 2.62
N LEU A 449 33.65 -24.12 2.77
CA LEU A 449 32.73 -22.99 2.88
C LEU A 449 32.79 -22.29 4.25
N ALA A 450 33.52 -22.86 5.22
CA ALA A 450 33.77 -22.26 6.53
C ALA A 450 35.15 -21.56 6.62
N GLY A 451 36.07 -21.88 5.71
CA GLY A 451 37.44 -21.36 5.66
C GLY A 451 37.67 -20.29 4.58
N LYS A 452 38.72 -19.47 4.75
CA LYS A 452 39.12 -18.40 3.80
C LYS A 452 39.94 -18.91 2.60
N ASN A 453 39.69 -20.12 2.12
CA ASN A 453 40.44 -20.68 1.00
C ASN A 453 39.80 -20.25 -0.33
N ALA A 454 40.23 -19.10 -0.84
CA ALA A 454 39.82 -18.62 -2.15
C ALA A 454 40.37 -19.54 -3.24
N ILE A 455 39.48 -20.20 -3.97
CA ILE A 455 39.84 -21.09 -5.07
C ILE A 455 40.14 -20.26 -6.33
N SER A 456 41.16 -20.67 -7.08
CA SER A 456 41.44 -20.19 -8.44
C SER A 456 41.24 -21.34 -9.43
N LEU A 457 40.43 -21.12 -10.46
CA LEU A 457 40.18 -22.05 -11.57
C LEU A 457 40.40 -21.32 -12.90
N SER A 458 40.65 -22.06 -13.96
CA SER A 458 40.64 -21.55 -15.34
C SER A 458 39.77 -22.49 -16.17
N ALA A 459 38.98 -21.92 -17.08
CA ALA A 459 38.23 -22.70 -18.05
C ALA A 459 38.08 -21.99 -19.39
N ASN A 460 38.02 -22.75 -20.48
CA ASN A 460 37.70 -22.23 -21.80
C ASN A 460 36.21 -22.43 -22.15
N HIS A 461 35.79 -21.93 -23.31
CA HIS A 461 34.40 -22.03 -23.79
C HIS A 461 33.90 -23.46 -24.07
N LEU A 462 34.78 -24.46 -24.26
CA LEU A 462 34.37 -25.85 -24.46
C LEU A 462 34.15 -26.58 -23.13
N GLN A 463 34.77 -26.10 -22.06
CA GLN A 463 34.68 -26.71 -20.74
C GLN A 463 33.39 -26.31 -20.01
N LYS A 464 33.09 -27.04 -18.93
CA LYS A 464 31.93 -26.82 -18.07
C LYS A 464 32.36 -26.66 -16.63
N LEU A 465 31.73 -25.74 -15.90
CA LEU A 465 31.93 -25.61 -14.46
C LEU A 465 30.83 -26.34 -13.71
N ARG A 466 31.20 -27.31 -12.88
CA ARG A 466 30.28 -28.05 -12.00
C ARG A 466 30.49 -27.62 -10.56
N LEU A 467 29.41 -27.20 -9.90
CA LEU A 467 29.37 -26.98 -8.45
C LEU A 467 28.36 -27.95 -7.85
N SER A 468 28.75 -28.63 -6.78
CA SER A 468 27.83 -29.47 -6.03
C SER A 468 28.06 -29.44 -4.52
N PHE A 469 26.99 -29.57 -3.74
CA PHE A 469 27.05 -29.62 -2.28
C PHE A 469 25.79 -30.27 -1.71
N GLN A 470 25.81 -30.68 -0.45
CA GLN A 470 24.68 -31.24 0.27
C GLN A 470 24.36 -30.38 1.48
N LEU A 471 23.07 -30.23 1.79
CA LEU A 471 22.60 -29.47 2.94
C LEU A 471 21.87 -30.41 3.89
N THR A 472 22.31 -30.44 5.14
CA THR A 472 21.72 -31.32 6.16
C THR A 472 21.30 -30.55 7.40
N THR A 473 20.14 -30.89 7.94
CA THR A 473 19.62 -30.36 9.20
C THR A 473 20.42 -30.88 10.40
N PRO A 474 20.25 -30.31 11.62
CA PRO A 474 20.84 -30.85 12.84
C PRO A 474 20.50 -32.33 13.11
N HIS A 475 19.36 -32.82 12.63
CA HIS A 475 18.96 -34.23 12.73
C HIS A 475 19.47 -35.11 11.57
N GLY A 476 20.24 -34.56 10.63
CA GLY A 476 20.84 -35.30 9.52
C GLY A 476 19.90 -35.56 8.34
N ARG A 477 18.76 -34.87 8.25
CA ARG A 477 17.86 -34.96 7.09
C ARG A 477 18.32 -33.99 5.99
N SER A 478 18.02 -34.32 4.73
CA SER A 478 18.26 -33.41 3.60
C SER A 478 17.43 -32.14 3.78
N PHE A 479 18.08 -30.98 3.66
CA PHE A 479 17.43 -29.68 3.77
C PHE A 479 17.33 -29.02 2.40
N LYS A 480 16.14 -28.51 2.06
CA LYS A 480 15.90 -27.74 0.84
C LYS A 480 15.67 -26.27 1.20
N PRO A 481 16.66 -25.37 1.00
CA PRO A 481 16.48 -23.95 1.23
C PRO A 481 15.57 -23.35 0.15
N HIS A 482 14.94 -22.24 0.48
CA HIS A 482 14.20 -21.38 -0.43
C HIS A 482 15.14 -20.76 -1.49
N GLN A 483 16.36 -20.38 -1.12
CA GLN A 483 17.32 -19.73 -2.00
C GLN A 483 18.66 -20.45 -2.03
N ALA A 484 19.13 -20.77 -3.25
CA ALA A 484 20.47 -21.26 -3.51
C ALA A 484 20.95 -20.73 -4.87
N PHE A 485 21.93 -19.82 -4.85
CA PHE A 485 22.40 -19.12 -6.04
C PHE A 485 23.92 -19.16 -6.16
N LEU A 486 24.42 -19.39 -7.37
CA LEU A 486 25.80 -19.17 -7.75
C LEU A 486 25.87 -17.86 -8.54
N LYS A 487 26.60 -16.87 -8.02
CA LYS A 487 26.86 -15.60 -8.69
C LYS A 487 28.28 -15.60 -9.26
N LEU A 488 28.39 -15.21 -10.53
CA LEU A 488 29.65 -14.94 -11.22
C LEU A 488 29.70 -13.46 -11.56
N ARG A 489 30.71 -12.75 -11.05
CA ARG A 489 30.90 -11.31 -11.27
C ARG A 489 32.17 -11.08 -12.08
N HIS A 490 32.01 -10.59 -13.30
CA HIS A 490 33.15 -10.20 -14.14
C HIS A 490 33.90 -8.99 -13.54
N GLU A 491 35.18 -8.83 -13.88
CA GLU A 491 35.97 -7.66 -13.50
C GLU A 491 35.35 -6.32 -13.96
N SER A 492 34.60 -6.32 -15.07
CA SER A 492 33.79 -5.19 -15.53
C SER A 492 32.55 -4.92 -14.68
N LYS A 493 32.35 -5.67 -13.60
CA LYS A 493 31.24 -5.64 -12.63
C LYS A 493 29.89 -6.11 -13.16
N VAL A 494 29.85 -6.77 -14.31
CA VAL A 494 28.63 -7.46 -14.79
C VAL A 494 28.44 -8.71 -13.95
N GLU A 495 27.22 -8.90 -13.43
CA GLU A 495 26.87 -10.02 -12.55
C GLU A 495 25.94 -11.00 -13.28
N HIS A 496 26.25 -12.29 -13.15
CA HIS A 496 25.42 -13.38 -13.64
C HIS A 496 25.02 -14.26 -12.45
N ILE A 497 23.73 -14.43 -12.23
CA ILE A 497 23.19 -15.19 -11.10
C ILE A 497 22.49 -16.42 -11.64
N PHE A 498 22.87 -17.59 -11.13
CA PHE A 498 22.33 -18.88 -11.54
C PHE A 498 21.69 -19.58 -10.34
N VAL A 499 20.49 -20.13 -10.54
CA VAL A 499 19.81 -20.95 -9.54
C VAL A 499 20.45 -22.33 -9.51
N VAL A 500 20.86 -22.77 -8.32
CA VAL A 500 21.44 -24.11 -8.15
C VAL A 500 20.31 -25.14 -8.10
N GLY A 501 20.37 -26.15 -8.97
CA GLY A 501 19.37 -27.20 -9.05
C GLY A 501 19.40 -28.12 -7.83
N ASN A 502 18.27 -28.73 -7.48
CA ASN A 502 18.16 -29.71 -6.40
C ASN A 502 17.76 -31.08 -6.95
N SER A 503 18.63 -32.07 -6.80
CA SER A 503 18.41 -33.47 -7.19
C SER A 503 17.93 -34.35 -6.00
N GLY A 504 17.33 -33.73 -4.97
CA GLY A 504 16.77 -34.36 -3.78
C GLY A 504 17.73 -34.43 -2.59
N LYS A 505 18.91 -35.03 -2.78
CA LYS A 505 19.96 -35.14 -1.74
C LYS A 505 21.15 -34.20 -1.96
N GLN A 506 21.32 -33.73 -3.18
CA GLN A 506 22.48 -32.93 -3.59
C GLN A 506 21.99 -31.75 -4.43
N PHE A 507 22.58 -30.60 -4.14
CA PHE A 507 22.48 -29.41 -4.95
C PHE A 507 23.57 -29.46 -6.00
N GLU A 508 23.20 -29.26 -7.25
CA GLU A 508 24.12 -29.32 -8.37
C GLU A 508 23.77 -28.27 -9.42
N ILE A 509 24.82 -27.65 -9.96
CA ILE A 509 24.73 -26.84 -11.15
C ILE A 509 25.92 -27.13 -12.06
N VAL A 510 25.64 -27.27 -13.36
CA VAL A 510 26.65 -27.41 -14.41
C VAL A 510 26.47 -26.26 -15.38
N LEU A 511 27.42 -25.32 -15.37
CA LEU A 511 27.48 -24.20 -16.31
C LEU A 511 28.24 -24.65 -17.56
N ASN A 512 27.51 -24.83 -18.67
CA ASN A 512 28.10 -25.10 -19.97
C ASN A 512 28.48 -23.78 -20.65
N PHE A 513 29.77 -23.42 -20.65
CA PHE A 513 30.20 -22.12 -21.15
C PHE A 513 29.87 -21.92 -22.62
N LEU A 514 29.97 -22.96 -23.46
CA LEU A 514 29.60 -22.91 -24.88
C LEU A 514 28.14 -22.46 -25.08
N GLY A 515 27.23 -22.99 -24.27
CA GLY A 515 25.81 -22.62 -24.32
C GLY A 515 25.50 -21.29 -23.61
N LEU A 516 26.45 -20.73 -22.88
CA LEU A 516 26.28 -19.51 -22.11
C LEU A 516 27.06 -18.32 -22.68
N VAL A 517 27.92 -18.50 -23.69
CA VAL A 517 28.79 -17.44 -24.26
C VAL A 517 28.01 -16.15 -24.55
N GLU A 518 26.86 -16.25 -25.20
CA GLU A 518 26.00 -15.09 -25.50
C GLU A 518 25.47 -14.42 -24.23
N LYS A 519 25.13 -15.19 -23.20
CA LYS A 519 24.65 -14.69 -21.90
C LYS A 519 25.75 -14.07 -21.05
N PHE A 520 27.00 -14.48 -21.26
CA PHE A 520 28.20 -13.83 -20.72
C PHE A 520 28.69 -12.66 -21.58
N PHE A 521 27.97 -12.32 -22.65
CA PHE A 521 28.33 -11.23 -23.56
C PHE A 521 29.73 -11.37 -24.16
N TYR A 522 30.22 -12.61 -24.34
CA TYR A 522 31.56 -12.90 -24.86
C TYR A 522 32.70 -12.24 -24.04
N LEU A 523 32.47 -11.95 -22.76
CA LEU A 523 33.46 -11.31 -21.88
C LEU A 523 34.45 -12.35 -21.34
N SER A 524 35.63 -12.42 -21.93
CA SER A 524 36.78 -13.16 -21.38
C SER A 524 37.43 -12.37 -20.25
N GLY A 525 37.97 -13.07 -19.25
CA GLY A 525 38.66 -12.45 -18.12
C GLY A 525 38.31 -13.11 -16.78
N LYS A 526 38.57 -12.38 -15.70
CA LYS A 526 38.37 -12.87 -14.34
C LYS A 526 36.92 -12.71 -13.87
N TYR A 527 36.33 -13.80 -13.40
CA TYR A 527 35.03 -13.84 -12.75
C TYR A 527 35.18 -14.24 -11.28
N ASP A 528 34.77 -13.37 -10.37
CA ASP A 528 34.64 -13.70 -8.95
C ASP A 528 33.37 -14.54 -8.72
N MET A 529 33.50 -15.63 -7.97
CA MET A 529 32.45 -16.59 -7.69
C MET A 529 31.96 -16.44 -6.25
N GLU A 530 30.65 -16.30 -6.08
CA GLU A 530 30.00 -16.19 -4.77
C GLU A 530 28.80 -17.15 -4.70
N LEU A 531 28.69 -17.88 -3.59
CA LEU A 531 27.58 -18.77 -3.31
C LEU A 531 26.70 -18.16 -2.23
N THR A 532 25.42 -18.05 -2.54
CA THR A 532 24.37 -17.57 -1.62
C THR A 532 23.43 -18.73 -1.31
N ILE A 533 23.23 -19.02 -0.03
CA ILE A 533 22.26 -20.01 0.45
C ILE A 533 21.46 -19.37 1.59
N GLY A 534 20.14 -19.34 1.47
CA GLY A 534 19.29 -18.69 2.46
C GLY A 534 17.90 -19.29 2.55
N ASP A 535 17.37 -19.34 3.76
CA ASP A 535 16.02 -19.77 4.09
C ASP A 535 15.56 -19.08 5.38
N ALA A 536 14.25 -18.87 5.54
CA ALA A 536 13.69 -18.31 6.78
C ALA A 536 13.88 -19.24 7.99
N ALA A 537 14.00 -20.55 7.75
CA ALA A 537 14.27 -21.56 8.77
C ALA A 537 15.78 -21.78 9.04
N MET A 538 16.68 -21.15 8.27
CA MET A 538 18.13 -21.23 8.44
C MET A 538 18.66 -20.18 9.41
N GLU A 539 19.35 -20.60 10.47
CA GLU A 539 20.03 -19.68 11.41
C GLU A 539 21.36 -19.13 10.86
N ASN A 540 21.97 -19.88 9.94
CA ASN A 540 23.24 -19.55 9.30
C ASN A 540 23.08 -19.39 7.79
N SER A 541 22.30 -18.41 7.37
CA SER A 541 22.29 -17.99 5.95
C SER A 541 23.71 -17.64 5.50
N LEU A 542 24.09 -18.11 4.31
CA LEU A 542 25.45 -18.05 3.80
C LEU A 542 25.54 -17.10 2.61
N LEU A 543 26.53 -16.21 2.66
CA LEU A 543 27.01 -15.43 1.53
C LEU A 543 28.53 -15.54 1.50
N VAL A 544 29.05 -16.45 0.68
CA VAL A 544 30.45 -16.85 0.73
C VAL A 544 31.10 -16.65 -0.62
N ALA A 545 32.17 -15.85 -0.65
CA ALA A 545 33.08 -15.75 -1.79
C ALA A 545 33.91 -17.04 -1.88
N ILE A 546 33.64 -17.85 -2.90
CA ILE A 546 34.28 -19.16 -3.09
C ILE A 546 35.66 -19.01 -3.74
N GLY A 547 35.83 -18.02 -4.62
CA GLY A 547 37.05 -17.88 -5.40
C GLY A 547 36.84 -17.10 -6.68
N HIS A 548 37.69 -17.36 -7.67
CA HIS A 548 37.57 -16.80 -9.01
C HIS A 548 37.85 -17.85 -10.07
N ILE A 549 37.24 -17.66 -11.24
CA ILE A 549 37.49 -18.43 -12.44
C ILE A 549 37.93 -17.49 -13.56
N GLU A 550 39.04 -17.81 -14.21
CA GLU A 550 39.51 -17.12 -15.40
C GLU A 550 38.90 -17.81 -16.62
N LEU A 551 38.03 -17.08 -17.34
CA LEU A 551 37.29 -17.61 -18.49
C LEU A 551 37.86 -17.11 -19.80
N ASP A 552 38.18 -18.05 -20.69
CA ASP A 552 38.58 -17.79 -22.07
C ASP A 552 37.42 -18.11 -23.04
N LEU A 553 36.65 -17.07 -23.37
CA LEU A 553 35.51 -17.10 -24.28
C LEU A 553 35.94 -16.64 -25.69
N PRO A 554 35.24 -17.10 -26.76
CA PRO A 554 35.54 -16.66 -28.11
C PRO A 554 35.27 -15.16 -28.29
N GLU A 555 35.90 -14.57 -29.30
CA GLU A 555 35.65 -13.17 -29.65
C GLU A 555 34.19 -12.92 -30.03
N ALA A 556 33.68 -11.75 -29.63
CA ALA A 556 32.30 -11.36 -29.88
C ALA A 556 32.05 -11.14 -31.39
N PRO A 557 31.05 -11.80 -32.01
CA PRO A 557 30.64 -11.48 -33.37
C PRO A 557 30.08 -10.05 -33.45
N GLU A 558 30.09 -9.43 -34.63
CA GLU A 558 29.66 -8.02 -34.82
C GLU A 558 28.24 -7.72 -34.29
N LYS A 559 27.36 -8.72 -34.27
CA LYS A 559 25.97 -8.63 -33.79
C LYS A 559 25.76 -9.19 -32.39
N ALA A 560 26.83 -9.42 -31.64
CA ALA A 560 26.75 -9.98 -30.29
C ALA A 560 25.91 -9.08 -29.35
N PRO A 561 25.17 -9.69 -28.40
CA PRO A 561 24.58 -8.95 -27.29
C PRO A 561 25.67 -8.20 -26.53
N ARG A 562 25.43 -6.92 -26.23
CA ARG A 562 26.32 -6.12 -25.39
C ARG A 562 25.94 -6.27 -23.92
N PRO A 563 26.90 -6.23 -22.98
CA PRO A 563 26.57 -6.25 -21.56
C PRO A 563 25.67 -5.06 -21.20
N PRO A 564 24.77 -5.23 -20.22
CA PRO A 564 23.92 -4.15 -19.77
C PRO A 564 24.79 -2.95 -19.34
N PRO A 565 24.37 -1.71 -19.65
CA PRO A 565 25.08 -0.54 -19.18
C PRO A 565 25.11 -0.58 -17.65
N GLN A 566 26.32 -0.52 -17.11
CA GLN A 566 26.56 -0.43 -15.67
C GLN A 566 25.73 0.71 -15.10
N PRO A 567 25.19 0.59 -13.87
CA PRO A 567 24.61 1.72 -13.18
C PRO A 567 25.71 2.78 -13.00
N VAL A 568 25.73 3.75 -13.90
CA VAL A 568 26.56 4.93 -13.78
C VAL A 568 26.03 5.68 -12.56
N ASP A 569 26.94 6.24 -11.76
CA ASP A 569 26.60 7.14 -10.66
C ASP A 569 25.41 8.03 -11.07
N PRO A 570 24.27 8.05 -10.33
CA PRO A 570 23.11 8.86 -10.69
C PRO A 570 23.47 10.29 -11.08
N TYR A 571 24.52 10.86 -10.49
CA TYR A 571 25.00 12.21 -10.81
C TYR A 571 25.69 12.32 -12.19
N SER A 572 26.33 11.26 -12.68
CA SER A 572 26.96 11.21 -14.01
C SER A 572 25.95 11.04 -15.16
N ARG A 573 24.79 10.40 -14.89
CA ARG A 573 23.70 10.26 -15.87
C ARG A 573 23.08 11.60 -16.25
N TYR A 574 23.10 12.58 -15.34
CA TYR A 574 22.60 13.94 -15.55
C TYR A 574 23.72 14.96 -15.79
N GLY A 575 24.95 14.52 -16.08
CA GLY A 575 26.06 15.40 -16.44
C GLY A 575 25.87 16.07 -17.82
N PRO A 576 26.52 17.21 -18.06
CA PRO A 576 26.48 17.86 -19.37
C PRO A 576 27.07 16.93 -20.44
N LYS A 577 26.34 16.72 -21.54
CA LYS A 577 26.83 16.00 -22.72
C LYS A 577 27.84 16.86 -23.49
N ALA A 578 28.68 16.22 -24.29
CA ALA A 578 29.58 16.93 -25.19
C ALA A 578 28.80 17.91 -26.10
N GLU A 579 29.32 19.12 -26.24
CA GLU A 579 28.74 20.16 -27.10
C GLU A 579 28.80 19.73 -28.58
N ILE A 580 27.67 19.83 -29.28
CA ILE A 580 27.59 19.53 -30.72
C ILE A 580 27.72 20.86 -31.47
N THR A 581 28.80 21.03 -32.23
CA THR A 581 29.00 22.21 -33.09
C THR A 581 28.51 21.91 -34.51
N HIS A 582 27.61 22.75 -35.04
CA HIS A 582 27.12 22.60 -36.42
C HIS A 582 28.21 23.03 -37.41
N ILE A 583 28.73 22.08 -38.20
CA ILE A 583 29.69 22.37 -39.27
C ILE A 583 28.92 22.84 -40.51
N PHE A 584 28.98 24.14 -40.79
CA PHE A 584 28.42 24.70 -42.02
C PHE A 584 29.21 24.25 -43.26
N ARG A 585 28.52 24.09 -44.39
CA ARG A 585 29.18 23.90 -45.68
C ARG A 585 30.05 25.12 -45.99
N ALA A 586 31.29 24.89 -46.42
CA ALA A 586 32.15 25.97 -46.87
C ALA A 586 31.53 26.64 -48.12
N PRO A 587 31.56 27.99 -48.23
CA PRO A 587 31.05 28.68 -49.41
C PRO A 587 31.88 28.30 -50.65
N GLU A 588 31.21 28.17 -51.80
CA GLU A 588 31.87 27.90 -53.07
C GLU A 588 32.83 29.04 -53.45
N LYS A 589 34.00 28.68 -53.99
CA LYS A 589 35.00 29.68 -54.42
C LYS A 589 34.50 30.40 -55.68
N ARG A 590 34.45 31.74 -55.63
CA ARG A 590 34.16 32.60 -56.79
C ARG A 590 35.42 32.84 -57.64
N PRO A 591 35.29 33.07 -58.96
CA PRO A 591 36.42 33.39 -59.82
C PRO A 591 37.03 34.77 -59.46
N PRO A 592 38.29 35.03 -59.84
CA PRO A 592 38.91 36.34 -59.66
C PRO A 592 38.12 37.45 -60.38
N GLN A 593 38.01 38.62 -59.74
CA GLN A 593 37.24 39.75 -60.27
C GLN A 593 37.78 40.25 -61.61
N GLU A 594 39.11 40.27 -61.78
CA GLU A 594 39.78 40.70 -63.02
C GLU A 594 39.37 39.86 -64.22
N LEU A 595 39.24 38.54 -64.03
CA LEU A 595 38.81 37.63 -65.09
C LEU A 595 37.35 37.93 -65.50
N SER A 596 36.47 38.16 -64.53
CA SER A 596 35.07 38.51 -64.79
C SER A 596 34.94 39.84 -65.55
N LEU A 597 35.75 40.85 -65.19
CA LEU A 597 35.76 42.16 -65.87
C LEU A 597 36.30 42.08 -67.30
N ALA A 598 37.34 41.29 -67.55
CA ALA A 598 37.88 41.07 -68.89
C ALA A 598 36.82 40.49 -69.84
N PHE A 599 36.09 39.47 -69.40
CA PHE A 599 35.01 38.86 -70.20
C PHE A 599 33.80 39.79 -70.39
N LEU A 600 33.48 40.65 -69.42
CA LEU A 600 32.47 41.70 -69.59
C LEU A 600 32.86 42.65 -70.74
N GLY A 601 34.12 43.11 -70.77
CA GLY A 601 34.63 43.95 -71.86
C GLY A 601 34.56 43.26 -73.22
N LEU A 602 34.95 41.99 -73.29
CA LEU A 602 34.84 41.17 -74.51
C LEU A 602 33.38 41.04 -74.98
N THR A 603 32.42 40.98 -74.06
CA THR A 603 30.98 40.85 -74.39
C THR A 603 30.40 42.15 -74.97
N ILE A 604 30.96 43.33 -74.62
CA ILE A 604 30.53 44.63 -75.15
C ILE A 604 31.11 44.89 -76.55
N LEU A 605 32.24 44.27 -76.90
CA LEU A 605 32.97 44.51 -78.15
C LEU A 605 32.12 44.28 -79.42
N PRO A 606 31.29 43.21 -79.55
CA PRO A 606 30.41 43.03 -80.70
C PRO A 606 29.39 44.15 -80.88
N LEU A 607 28.88 44.75 -79.79
CA LEU A 607 27.94 45.87 -79.85
C LEU A 607 28.61 47.12 -80.44
N LEU A 608 29.85 47.43 -80.01
CA LEU A 608 30.64 48.53 -80.60
C LEU A 608 30.90 48.26 -82.09
N GLY A 609 31.27 47.03 -82.44
CA GLY A 609 31.44 46.61 -83.84
C GLY A 609 30.17 46.81 -84.67
N PHE A 610 29.01 46.42 -84.13
CA PHE A 610 27.71 46.63 -84.77
C PHE A 610 27.41 48.12 -85.01
N LEU A 611 27.62 48.99 -84.02
CA LEU A 611 27.40 50.43 -84.15
C LEU A 611 28.33 51.06 -85.20
N ILE A 612 29.61 50.69 -85.22
CA ILE A 612 30.56 51.13 -86.26
C ILE A 612 30.10 50.63 -87.64
N GLY A 613 29.62 49.39 -87.72
CA GLY A 613 29.06 48.81 -88.94
C GLY A 613 27.86 49.60 -89.49
N LEU A 614 26.91 49.99 -88.63
CA LEU A 614 25.76 50.81 -89.03
C LEU A 614 26.20 52.15 -89.63
N LEU A 615 27.20 52.80 -89.03
CA LEU A 615 27.75 54.07 -89.53
C LEU A 615 28.44 53.88 -90.89
N ARG A 616 29.23 52.81 -91.05
CA ARG A 616 29.91 52.47 -92.31
C ARG A 616 28.92 52.15 -93.45
N LEU A 617 27.80 51.52 -93.13
CA LEU A 617 26.75 51.17 -94.11
C LEU A 617 25.83 52.34 -94.48
N GLY A 618 25.97 53.51 -93.84
CA GLY A 618 25.14 54.70 -94.12
C GLY A 618 23.68 54.57 -93.70
N VAL A 619 23.39 53.72 -92.71
CA VAL A 619 22.04 53.55 -92.15
C VAL A 619 21.57 54.89 -91.60
N ASN A 620 20.40 55.35 -92.05
CA ASN A 620 19.86 56.66 -91.73
C ASN A 620 18.37 56.56 -91.35
N LEU A 621 17.84 57.61 -90.70
CA LEU A 621 16.46 57.69 -90.25
C LEU A 621 15.59 58.59 -91.14
N LYS A 622 15.98 58.81 -92.42
CA LYS A 622 15.31 59.77 -93.31
C LYS A 622 13.85 59.43 -93.61
N ASN A 623 13.46 58.16 -93.46
CA ASN A 623 12.08 57.69 -93.68
C ASN A 623 11.15 57.88 -92.47
N PHE A 624 11.61 58.57 -91.41
CA PHE A 624 10.72 58.89 -90.29
C PHE A 624 9.58 59.83 -90.75
N PRO A 625 8.30 59.59 -90.41
CA PRO A 625 7.20 60.38 -90.95
C PRO A 625 7.32 61.86 -90.61
N THR A 626 7.20 62.73 -91.62
CA THR A 626 7.29 64.19 -91.46
C THR A 626 5.94 64.86 -91.21
N LYS A 627 4.82 64.19 -91.55
CA LYS A 627 3.47 64.69 -91.29
C LYS A 627 3.15 64.59 -89.79
N PRO A 628 2.48 65.59 -89.20
CA PRO A 628 2.33 65.71 -87.75
C PRO A 628 1.66 64.48 -87.11
N VAL A 629 0.55 64.00 -87.67
CA VAL A 629 -0.19 62.86 -87.09
C VAL A 629 0.62 61.55 -87.13
N PRO A 630 1.15 61.09 -88.29
CA PRO A 630 2.04 59.92 -88.33
C PRO A 630 3.33 60.09 -87.50
N ALA A 631 3.90 61.29 -87.44
CA ALA A 631 5.10 61.57 -86.66
C ALA A 631 4.83 61.35 -85.16
N THR A 632 3.71 61.86 -84.64
CA THR A 632 3.31 61.65 -83.25
C THR A 632 3.14 60.16 -82.92
N PHE A 633 2.45 59.39 -83.76
CA PHE A 633 2.32 57.94 -83.55
C PHE A 633 3.67 57.23 -83.63
N ALA A 634 4.57 57.64 -84.53
CA ALA A 634 5.91 57.06 -84.62
C ALA A 634 6.74 57.33 -83.35
N VAL A 635 6.72 58.56 -82.82
CA VAL A 635 7.43 58.91 -81.58
C VAL A 635 6.86 58.14 -80.40
N LEU A 636 5.53 58.14 -80.23
CA LEU A 636 4.86 57.41 -79.15
C LEU A 636 5.16 55.90 -79.21
N PHE A 637 5.29 55.33 -80.41
CA PHE A 637 5.62 53.92 -80.57
C PHE A 637 7.04 53.63 -80.08
N HIS A 638 8.03 54.41 -80.49
CA HIS A 638 9.43 54.21 -80.09
C HIS A 638 9.66 54.53 -78.61
N VAL A 639 9.01 55.56 -78.07
CA VAL A 639 9.03 55.86 -76.62
C VAL A 639 8.38 54.72 -75.84
N GLY A 640 7.28 54.17 -76.33
CA GLY A 640 6.65 52.99 -75.73
C GLY A 640 7.57 51.78 -75.70
N ILE A 641 8.30 51.50 -76.78
CA ILE A 641 9.30 50.41 -76.84
C ILE A 641 10.42 50.68 -75.84
N GLY A 642 10.95 51.91 -75.80
CA GLY A 642 11.96 52.32 -74.82
C GLY A 642 11.48 52.14 -73.38
N ALA A 643 10.23 52.47 -73.09
CA ALA A 643 9.61 52.28 -71.78
C ALA A 643 9.48 50.80 -71.40
N VAL A 644 9.17 49.90 -72.36
CA VAL A 644 9.15 48.45 -72.11
C VAL A 644 10.57 47.93 -71.80
N LEU A 645 11.58 48.35 -72.56
CA LEU A 645 12.97 47.95 -72.30
C LEU A 645 13.45 48.44 -70.93
N LEU A 646 13.10 49.68 -70.55
CA LEU A 646 13.41 50.22 -69.24
C LEU A 646 12.66 49.48 -68.11
N LEU A 647 11.41 49.09 -68.35
CA LEU A 647 10.64 48.27 -67.41
C LEU A 647 11.33 46.92 -67.15
N TYR A 648 11.95 46.29 -68.16
CA TYR A 648 12.74 45.07 -67.98
C TYR A 648 14.01 45.29 -67.17
N VAL A 649 14.67 46.45 -67.32
CA VAL A 649 15.79 46.82 -66.44
C VAL A 649 15.30 46.98 -65.00
N PHE A 650 14.15 47.64 -64.79
CA PHE A 650 13.58 47.75 -63.44
C PHE A 650 13.15 46.42 -62.84
N PHE A 651 12.63 45.49 -63.64
CA PHE A 651 12.36 44.11 -63.22
C PHE A 651 13.62 43.40 -62.75
N TRP A 652 14.73 43.56 -63.50
CA TRP A 652 16.00 42.94 -63.12
C TRP A 652 16.59 43.51 -61.82
N VAL A 653 16.41 44.82 -61.58
CA VAL A 653 17.03 45.49 -60.42
C VAL A 653 16.14 45.46 -59.16
N LYS A 654 14.82 45.61 -59.30
CA LYS A 654 13.96 45.87 -58.13
C LYS A 654 12.51 45.38 -58.20
N LEU A 655 11.84 45.47 -59.36
CA LEU A 655 10.40 45.16 -59.45
C LEU A 655 10.15 43.65 -59.39
N ASP A 656 9.08 43.25 -58.71
CA ASP A 656 8.63 41.87 -58.77
C ASP A 656 7.92 41.54 -60.11
N LEU A 657 7.65 40.25 -60.32
CA LEU A 657 7.02 39.77 -61.57
C LEU A 657 5.61 40.34 -61.77
N PHE A 658 4.80 40.46 -60.71
CA PHE A 658 3.41 40.90 -60.81
C PHE A 658 3.29 42.40 -61.08
N GLN A 659 4.13 43.22 -60.45
CA GLN A 659 4.25 44.65 -60.72
C GLN A 659 4.68 44.89 -62.16
N THR A 660 5.70 44.16 -62.61
CA THR A 660 6.21 44.24 -63.99
C THR A 660 5.12 43.84 -64.99
N LEU A 661 4.41 42.72 -64.78
CA LEU A 661 3.32 42.29 -65.64
C LEU A 661 2.16 43.29 -65.69
N LYS A 662 1.81 43.92 -64.56
CA LYS A 662 0.76 44.94 -64.51
C LYS A 662 1.14 46.16 -65.35
N LEU A 663 2.36 46.70 -65.16
CA LEU A 663 2.84 47.83 -65.96
C LEU A 663 2.95 47.47 -67.44
N LEU A 664 3.48 46.28 -67.74
CA LEU A 664 3.62 45.77 -69.11
C LEU A 664 2.25 45.57 -69.76
N GLY A 665 1.23 45.14 -69.01
CA GLY A 665 -0.13 44.99 -69.52
C GLY A 665 -0.70 46.33 -70.01
N PHE A 666 -0.59 47.39 -69.21
CA PHE A 666 -1.02 48.73 -69.62
C PHE A 666 -0.20 49.26 -70.80
N LEU A 667 1.13 49.13 -70.73
CA LEU A 667 2.04 49.62 -71.76
C LEU A 667 1.90 48.84 -73.08
N GLY A 668 1.59 47.55 -73.00
CA GLY A 668 1.37 46.65 -74.13
C GLY A 668 0.11 47.02 -74.90
N VAL A 669 -1.02 47.26 -74.22
CA VAL A 669 -2.25 47.74 -74.87
C VAL A 669 -1.99 49.07 -75.59
N PHE A 670 -1.29 49.99 -74.92
CA PHE A 670 -0.87 51.27 -75.51
C PHE A 670 0.00 51.06 -76.78
N LEU A 671 1.01 50.19 -76.71
CA LEU A 671 1.91 49.89 -77.82
C LEU A 671 1.21 49.25 -79.02
N VAL A 672 0.27 48.33 -78.78
CA VAL A 672 -0.51 47.70 -79.86
C VAL A 672 -1.31 48.76 -80.63
N PHE A 673 -1.97 49.69 -79.93
CA PHE A 673 -2.76 50.74 -80.57
C PHE A 673 -1.88 51.70 -81.39
N VAL A 674 -0.84 52.26 -80.77
CA VAL A 674 0.05 53.22 -81.41
C VAL A 674 0.83 52.56 -82.56
N GLY A 675 1.33 51.34 -82.34
CA GLY A 675 2.02 50.51 -83.32
C GLY A 675 1.16 50.21 -84.54
N HIS A 676 -0.09 49.78 -84.32
CA HIS A 676 -1.02 49.52 -85.42
C HIS A 676 -1.23 50.76 -86.31
N ARG A 677 -1.37 51.96 -85.71
CA ARG A 677 -1.54 53.21 -86.47
C ARG A 677 -0.32 53.55 -87.33
N ILE A 678 0.89 53.47 -86.78
CA ILE A 678 2.10 53.81 -87.54
C ILE A 678 2.45 52.76 -88.59
N LEU A 679 2.30 51.46 -88.27
CA LEU A 679 2.57 50.37 -89.21
C LEU A 679 1.57 50.38 -90.36
N SER A 680 0.28 50.66 -90.10
CA SER A 680 -0.72 50.82 -91.14
C SER A 680 -0.42 52.01 -92.06
N HIS A 681 0.07 53.14 -91.49
CA HIS A 681 0.51 54.28 -92.29
C HIS A 681 1.73 53.92 -93.17
N LEU A 682 2.72 53.21 -92.63
CA LEU A 682 3.89 52.77 -93.40
C LEU A 682 3.50 51.80 -94.52
N ALA A 683 2.58 50.86 -94.26
CA ALA A 683 2.07 49.95 -95.27
C ALA A 683 1.32 50.70 -96.38
N ALA A 684 0.46 51.66 -96.03
CA ALA A 684 -0.24 52.50 -97.00
C ALA A 684 0.70 53.38 -97.83
N ALA A 685 1.73 53.96 -97.20
CA ALA A 685 2.76 54.74 -97.89
C ALA A 685 3.59 53.86 -98.84
N SER A 686 3.94 52.64 -98.42
CA SER A 686 4.65 51.67 -99.26
C SER A 686 3.81 51.17 -100.43
N ALA A 687 2.52 50.88 -100.20
CA ALA A 687 1.59 50.50 -101.26
C ALA A 687 1.46 51.62 -102.31
N LYS A 688 1.33 52.88 -101.86
CA LYS A 688 1.32 54.05 -102.75
C LYS A 688 2.63 54.19 -103.54
N LEU A 689 3.78 53.92 -102.93
CA LEU A 689 5.08 53.98 -103.60
C LEU A 689 5.30 52.82 -104.58
N LYS A 690 4.70 51.65 -104.37
CA LYS A 690 4.77 50.51 -105.31
C LYS A 690 3.79 50.63 -106.48
N SER A 691 2.69 51.36 -106.29
CA SER A 691 1.68 51.63 -107.33
C SER A 691 1.95 52.91 -108.13
N ALA A 692 2.99 53.66 -107.77
CA ALA A 692 3.47 54.87 -108.44
C ALA A 692 4.85 54.58 -109.03
#